data_AF-A0A1C7NEK8-F1
#
_entry.id   AF-A0A1C7NEK8-F1
#
_cell.length_a   1.000
_cell.length_b   1.000
_cell.length_c   1.000
_cell.angle_alpha   90.00
_cell.angle_beta   90.00
_cell.angle_gamma   90.00
#
_symmetry.space_group_name_H-M   'P 1'
#
loop_
_entity.id
_entity.type
_entity.pdbx_description
1 polymer ?
#
loop_
_entity_poly.entity_id
_entity_poly.type
_entity_poly.pdbx_seq_one_letter_code
_entity_poly.pdbx_strand_id
1 'polypeptide(L)'
;MEAFIAHQIKLIEKEREIDVEETVKLLSAYAPSQLQRRGVALINLKITGMRTGLGGKSLVDLELANPNIVPPILPAHKITTGDIVGLDEYKKDQQGNKKEPRWSGVVVRVTDTKVIVALQDMDIPTEVQERCQVIKLANSITYERMLKGLEHLQALCEQGGSSLSHVLLGQARPSSPQQNQYTFFDDTLNESQKEAVQFALDSPEIALIHGPPGTGKTYTLVEIIRQLVQQNKKVLVCGPSNISVDNLVERLAPHRLQIVRVGHPARVLPSVVDHTLDVITRTCDSGQIVADVRKEMDETLVNIRKSKNRSERRNLYGLVKELRKDYRVRERKVVDEVLNQAQVTVSTLNGAGSRNMIHKEFDVVIIDEATQALEAECWIALLKAKKAILAGDHLQLPPTVKTPAKQQKASKKKAGLSTDTDLTTTLFDRLLSLYGNQIKRMLLVQYRMHQKIMEFSSKELYENKLIADKSVATHVLADLPDVKDTENTEVPLVLLDTSDTGLSHEVTGEDQEEQSKSNELEVELALSHVRTLLEEGLTQDQIGVITPYAAQVAKLKRDIREQFPEIEIGTVDGFQGREKEAILLSLVRSNETGEVGFLAEKRRLNVAMTRAKRHLCVICDSETLLGTKGGSSQVSRFDGGFLKRWMEYLSEESDLRFSEWIVN
;
A
#
# COMPACT_ATOMS: atom_id res chain seq x y z
N MET A 1 10.95 21.85 18.46
CA MET A 1 10.88 20.38 18.58
C MET A 1 9.62 19.96 19.31
N GLU A 2 9.46 20.29 20.60
CA GLU A 2 8.24 19.95 21.37
C GLU A 2 6.96 20.40 20.65
N ALA A 3 6.91 21.65 20.19
CA ALA A 3 5.78 22.17 19.41
C ALA A 3 5.52 21.38 18.11
N PHE A 4 6.56 20.82 17.48
CA PHE A 4 6.42 20.00 16.28
C PHE A 4 5.83 18.62 16.63
N ILE A 5 6.34 17.97 17.68
CA ILE A 5 5.83 16.67 18.12
C ILE A 5 4.37 16.80 18.57
N ALA A 6 4.05 17.83 19.36
CA ALA A 6 2.68 18.12 19.77
C ALA A 6 1.75 18.41 18.58
N HIS A 7 2.25 19.09 17.55
CA HIS A 7 1.50 19.31 16.31
C HIS A 7 1.23 18.01 15.55
N GLN A 8 2.23 17.13 15.42
CA GLN A 8 2.06 15.82 14.80
C GLN A 8 1.05 14.95 15.56
N ILE A 9 1.13 14.91 16.90
CA ILE A 9 0.15 14.21 17.77
C ILE A 9 -1.26 14.71 17.46
N LYS A 10 -1.47 16.03 17.46
CA LYS A 10 -2.78 16.64 17.17
C LYS A 10 -3.31 16.27 15.79
N LEU A 11 -2.44 16.23 14.77
CA LEU A 11 -2.84 15.84 13.42
C LEU A 11 -3.29 14.37 13.37
N ILE A 12 -2.54 13.48 14.01
CA ILE A 12 -2.84 12.04 14.06
C ILE A 12 -4.12 11.77 14.86
N GLU A 13 -4.34 12.48 15.96
CA GLU A 13 -5.59 12.38 16.74
C GLU A 13 -6.80 12.83 15.92
N LYS A 14 -6.69 13.94 15.19
CA LYS A 14 -7.77 14.42 14.33
C LYS A 14 -8.10 13.43 13.20
N GLU A 15 -7.08 12.86 12.56
CA GLU A 15 -7.27 11.83 11.54
C GLU A 15 -7.97 10.58 12.12
N ARG A 16 -7.54 10.15 13.32
CA ARG A 16 -8.17 9.05 14.04
C ARG A 16 -9.65 9.35 14.36
N GLU A 17 -9.95 10.56 14.83
CA GLU A 17 -11.33 10.98 15.13
C GLU A 17 -12.21 10.92 13.89
N ILE A 18 -11.73 11.42 12.74
CA ILE A 18 -12.48 11.37 11.47
C ILE A 18 -12.74 9.92 11.06
N ASP A 19 -11.72 9.06 11.08
CA ASP A 19 -11.86 7.65 10.68
C ASP A 19 -12.82 6.87 11.59
N VAL A 20 -12.74 7.11 12.90
CA VAL A 20 -13.64 6.51 13.89
C VAL A 20 -15.06 7.05 13.74
N GLU A 21 -15.25 8.36 13.61
CA GLU A 21 -16.57 8.96 13.45
C GLU A 21 -17.27 8.49 12.18
N GLU A 22 -16.56 8.42 11.06
CA GLU A 22 -17.10 7.94 9.79
C GLU A 22 -17.56 6.48 9.93
N THR A 23 -16.74 5.63 10.54
CA THR A 23 -17.09 4.23 10.79
C THR A 23 -18.28 4.11 11.74
N VAL A 24 -18.32 4.89 12.83
CA VAL A 24 -19.43 4.88 13.80
C VAL A 24 -20.73 5.38 13.17
N LYS A 25 -20.68 6.45 12.36
CA LYS A 25 -21.84 6.94 11.59
C LYS A 25 -22.36 5.85 10.67
N LEU A 26 -21.48 5.20 9.90
CA LEU A 26 -21.85 4.10 9.01
C LEU A 26 -22.51 2.95 9.78
N LEU A 27 -21.91 2.49 10.89
CA LEU A 27 -22.43 1.36 11.66
C LEU A 27 -23.75 1.68 12.38
N SER A 28 -23.98 2.94 12.75
CA SER A 28 -25.21 3.37 13.44
C SER A 28 -26.37 3.71 12.50
N ALA A 29 -26.07 4.10 11.26
CA ALA A 29 -27.08 4.53 10.29
C ALA A 29 -27.80 3.37 9.58
N TYR A 30 -27.18 2.18 9.52
CA TYR A 30 -27.64 1.09 8.67
C TYR A 30 -27.84 -0.22 9.44
N ALA A 31 -28.88 -0.98 9.07
CA ALA A 31 -29.11 -2.32 9.62
C ALA A 31 -28.06 -3.34 9.13
N PRO A 32 -27.83 -4.48 9.81
CA PRO A 32 -26.81 -5.46 9.41
C PRO A 32 -26.93 -5.96 7.96
N SER A 33 -28.15 -6.09 7.43
CA SER A 33 -28.39 -6.47 6.03
C SER A 33 -27.95 -5.38 5.03
N GLN A 34 -28.12 -4.10 5.38
CA GLN A 34 -27.66 -2.97 4.59
C GLN A 34 -26.13 -2.82 4.66
N LEU A 35 -25.55 -3.04 5.84
CA LEU A 35 -24.09 -3.09 6.04
C LEU A 35 -23.44 -4.20 5.21
N GLN A 36 -24.09 -5.37 5.09
CA GLN A 36 -23.61 -6.43 4.20
C GLN A 36 -23.66 -6.02 2.73
N ARG A 37 -24.73 -5.35 2.28
CA ARG A 37 -24.80 -4.82 0.89
C ARG A 37 -23.69 -3.81 0.59
N ARG A 38 -23.26 -3.05 1.60
CA ARG A 38 -22.11 -2.12 1.52
C ARG A 38 -20.75 -2.81 1.67
N GLY A 39 -20.76 -4.11 1.95
CA GLY A 39 -19.57 -4.94 2.10
C GLY A 39 -18.82 -4.75 3.42
N VAL A 40 -19.39 -4.07 4.42
CA VAL A 40 -18.72 -3.80 5.71
C VAL A 40 -19.16 -4.74 6.83
N ALA A 41 -20.09 -5.65 6.54
CA ALA A 41 -20.49 -6.71 7.44
C ALA A 41 -20.72 -8.04 6.70
N LEU A 42 -20.56 -9.15 7.42
CA LEU A 42 -20.94 -10.49 6.99
C LEU A 42 -21.88 -11.06 8.05
N ILE A 43 -23.12 -11.35 7.68
CA ILE A 43 -24.13 -11.85 8.61
C ILE A 43 -24.37 -13.35 8.43
N ASN A 44 -24.99 -13.96 9.43
CA ASN A 44 -25.41 -15.36 9.41
C ASN A 44 -24.23 -16.34 9.16
N LEU A 45 -23.14 -16.13 9.88
CA LEU A 45 -21.95 -16.97 9.90
C LEU A 45 -22.04 -18.01 11.03
N LYS A 46 -21.26 -19.09 10.94
CA LYS A 46 -21.03 -20.08 11.99
C LYS A 46 -19.54 -20.33 12.18
N ILE A 47 -19.13 -20.66 13.40
CA ILE A 47 -17.76 -21.06 13.72
C ILE A 47 -17.58 -22.55 13.36
N THR A 48 -16.77 -22.84 12.35
CA THR A 48 -16.49 -24.23 11.91
C THR A 48 -15.24 -24.81 12.56
N GLY A 49 -14.28 -23.95 12.93
CA GLY A 49 -12.98 -24.37 13.45
C GLY A 49 -12.41 -23.36 14.45
N MET A 50 -11.63 -23.87 15.39
CA MET A 50 -10.85 -23.05 16.32
C MET A 50 -9.49 -23.71 16.50
N ARG A 51 -8.40 -22.95 16.34
CA ARG A 51 -7.04 -23.46 16.50
C ARG A 51 -6.13 -22.40 17.11
N THR A 52 -5.00 -22.84 17.67
CA THR A 52 -3.99 -21.92 18.22
C THR A 52 -3.19 -21.24 17.10
N GLY A 53 -3.02 -19.92 17.19
CA GLY A 53 -2.13 -19.11 16.35
C GLY A 53 -1.00 -18.44 17.14
N LEU A 54 -0.16 -17.68 16.45
CA LEU A 54 1.01 -16.99 17.01
C LEU A 54 0.64 -16.09 18.21
N GLY A 55 1.45 -16.12 19.27
CA GLY A 55 1.21 -15.36 20.50
C GLY A 55 0.18 -16.01 21.43
N GLY A 56 -0.21 -17.26 21.16
CA GLY A 56 -1.31 -17.94 21.84
C GLY A 56 -2.68 -17.28 21.59
N LYS A 57 -2.83 -16.62 20.44
CA LYS A 57 -4.13 -16.12 19.95
C LYS A 57 -4.95 -17.27 19.41
N SER A 58 -6.26 -17.11 19.40
CA SER A 58 -7.15 -18.14 18.87
C SER A 58 -7.64 -17.76 17.49
N LEU A 59 -7.38 -18.62 16.51
CA LEU A 59 -7.84 -18.47 15.14
C LEU A 59 -9.22 -19.12 15.03
N VAL A 60 -10.23 -18.30 14.74
CA VAL A 60 -11.62 -18.70 14.58
C VAL A 60 -11.97 -18.70 13.10
N ASP A 61 -12.47 -19.83 12.65
CA ASP A 61 -12.86 -20.11 11.27
C ASP A 61 -14.36 -19.88 11.10
N LEU A 62 -14.75 -18.95 10.24
CA LEU A 62 -16.13 -18.50 10.05
C LEU A 62 -16.60 -18.75 8.62
N GLU A 63 -17.72 -19.45 8.48
CA GLU A 63 -18.36 -19.79 7.18
C GLU A 63 -19.84 -19.46 7.23
N LEU A 64 -20.52 -19.34 6.08
CA LEU A 64 -21.97 -19.10 6.07
C LEU A 64 -22.71 -20.26 6.74
N ALA A 65 -23.66 -19.93 7.61
CA ALA A 65 -24.51 -20.88 8.30
C ALA A 65 -25.65 -21.41 7.40
N ASN A 66 -25.82 -20.87 6.19
CA ASN A 66 -26.93 -21.22 5.30
C ASN A 66 -26.64 -22.50 4.48
N PRO A 67 -27.38 -23.60 4.68
CA PRO A 67 -27.19 -24.84 3.92
C PRO A 67 -27.62 -24.76 2.46
N ASN A 68 -28.38 -23.74 2.05
CA ASN A 68 -28.93 -23.62 0.68
C ASN A 68 -27.96 -22.98 -0.33
N ILE A 69 -26.81 -22.47 0.11
CA ILE A 69 -25.81 -21.83 -0.76
C ILE A 69 -24.66 -22.85 -0.93
N VAL A 70 -24.56 -23.45 -2.12
CA VAL A 70 -23.52 -24.44 -2.46
C VAL A 70 -22.81 -24.02 -3.76
N PRO A 71 -21.50 -23.70 -3.72
CA PRO A 71 -20.67 -23.60 -2.53
C PRO A 71 -21.06 -22.39 -1.66
N PRO A 72 -20.80 -22.40 -0.33
CA PRO A 72 -21.18 -21.32 0.59
C PRO A 72 -20.30 -20.07 0.38
N ILE A 73 -20.42 -19.44 -0.78
CA ILE A 73 -19.66 -18.25 -1.17
C ILE A 73 -20.12 -17.06 -0.34
N LEU A 74 -19.17 -16.38 0.29
CA LEU A 74 -19.36 -15.13 1.00
C LEU A 74 -19.85 -14.06 0.02
N PRO A 75 -20.84 -13.24 0.43
CA PRO A 75 -21.27 -12.10 -0.38
C PRO A 75 -20.12 -11.12 -0.60
N ALA A 76 -20.15 -10.35 -1.69
CA ALA A 76 -19.15 -9.34 -1.99
C ALA A 76 -18.95 -8.38 -0.80
N HIS A 77 -17.69 -8.19 -0.40
CA HIS A 77 -17.36 -7.44 0.81
C HIS A 77 -16.01 -6.69 0.72
N LYS A 78 -15.83 -5.69 1.59
CA LYS A 78 -14.63 -4.88 1.75
C LYS A 78 -13.75 -5.32 2.95
N ILE A 79 -14.08 -6.46 3.56
CA ILE A 79 -13.29 -7.06 4.64
C ILE A 79 -12.05 -7.75 4.04
N THR A 80 -10.88 -7.37 4.52
CA THR A 80 -9.58 -7.84 4.02
C THR A 80 -8.69 -8.35 5.14
N THR A 81 -7.67 -9.13 4.79
CA THR A 81 -6.63 -9.55 5.73
C THR A 81 -5.89 -8.32 6.25
N GLY A 82 -6.24 -7.86 7.42
CA GLY A 82 -6.04 -6.45 7.69
C GLY A 82 -6.81 -6.04 8.90
N ASP A 83 -8.09 -6.18 8.67
CA ASP A 83 -9.11 -5.39 9.30
C ASP A 83 -9.32 -5.81 10.74
N ILE A 84 -9.60 -4.80 11.55
CA ILE A 84 -10.16 -5.02 12.87
C ILE A 84 -11.63 -5.30 12.67
N VAL A 85 -12.09 -6.44 13.17
CA VAL A 85 -13.48 -6.85 13.06
C VAL A 85 -14.05 -7.17 14.43
N GLY A 86 -15.32 -6.80 14.60
CA GLY A 86 -16.16 -7.23 15.70
C GLY A 86 -16.84 -8.54 15.35
N LEU A 87 -16.87 -9.47 16.29
CA LEU A 87 -17.67 -10.67 16.24
C LEU A 87 -18.78 -10.53 17.28
N ASP A 88 -20.03 -10.76 16.87
CA ASP A 88 -21.18 -10.74 17.77
C ASP A 88 -22.25 -11.76 17.35
N GLU A 89 -23.21 -12.02 18.22
CA GLU A 89 -24.39 -12.85 17.93
C GLU A 89 -25.23 -12.21 16.81
N TYR A 90 -25.65 -13.01 15.82
CA TYR A 90 -26.53 -12.50 14.76
C TYR A 90 -28.01 -12.72 15.10
N LYS A 91 -28.74 -11.63 15.36
CA LYS A 91 -30.20 -11.61 15.56
C LYS A 91 -30.89 -10.85 14.43
N LYS A 92 -31.82 -11.50 13.75
CA LYS A 92 -32.50 -11.00 12.54
C LYS A 92 -33.29 -9.70 12.77
N ASP A 93 -33.77 -9.48 14.01
CA ASP A 93 -34.71 -8.41 14.37
C ASP A 93 -34.14 -7.36 15.35
N GLN A 94 -32.83 -7.33 15.59
CA GLN A 94 -32.23 -6.24 16.39
C GLN A 94 -31.79 -5.10 15.47
N GLN A 95 -32.42 -3.92 15.63
CA GLN A 95 -31.78 -2.65 15.24
C GLN A 95 -30.41 -2.60 15.90
N GLY A 96 -29.38 -2.23 15.13
CA GLY A 96 -27.97 -2.26 15.52
C GLY A 96 -27.79 -1.86 16.98
N ASN A 97 -27.46 -2.83 17.82
CA ASN A 97 -27.28 -2.56 19.23
C ASN A 97 -26.11 -1.56 19.32
N LYS A 98 -26.32 -0.39 19.94
CA LYS A 98 -25.30 0.67 20.17
C LYS A 98 -24.10 0.21 21.02
N LYS A 99 -23.97 -1.08 21.31
CA LYS A 99 -22.90 -1.63 22.13
C LYS A 99 -21.77 -2.08 21.23
N GLU A 100 -20.55 -1.79 21.67
CA GLU A 100 -19.36 -2.36 21.06
C GLU A 100 -19.47 -3.88 20.98
N PRO A 101 -19.01 -4.50 19.87
CA PRO A 101 -19.05 -5.94 19.70
C PRO A 101 -18.29 -6.61 20.85
N ARG A 102 -18.90 -7.66 21.41
CA ARG A 102 -18.39 -8.34 22.61
C ARG A 102 -17.02 -8.97 22.41
N TRP A 103 -16.68 -9.35 21.17
CA TRP A 103 -15.35 -9.82 20.80
C TRP A 103 -14.83 -9.01 19.64
N SER A 104 -13.56 -8.62 19.70
CA SER A 104 -12.85 -7.99 18.59
C SER A 104 -11.58 -8.75 18.26
N GLY A 105 -11.25 -8.75 16.97
CA GLY A 105 -10.13 -9.49 16.44
C GLY A 105 -9.55 -8.88 15.19
N VAL A 106 -8.46 -9.49 14.73
CA VAL A 106 -7.81 -9.12 13.49
C VAL A 106 -8.11 -10.18 12.45
N VAL A 107 -8.58 -9.78 11.28
CA VAL A 107 -8.75 -10.69 10.14
C VAL A 107 -7.38 -11.22 9.73
N VAL A 108 -7.27 -12.54 9.82
CA VAL A 108 -6.08 -13.36 9.56
C VAL A 108 -6.08 -13.91 8.16
N ARG A 109 -7.23 -14.24 7.59
CA ARG A 109 -7.34 -14.69 6.20
C ARG A 109 -8.77 -14.52 5.73
N VAL A 110 -8.93 -14.21 4.46
CA VAL A 110 -10.21 -14.19 3.75
C VAL A 110 -10.07 -15.07 2.52
N THR A 111 -11.09 -15.87 2.24
CA THR A 111 -11.27 -16.67 1.02
C THR A 111 -12.72 -16.54 0.58
N ASP A 112 -13.06 -16.97 -0.63
CA ASP A 112 -14.43 -16.85 -1.15
C ASP A 112 -15.47 -17.55 -0.28
N THR A 113 -15.10 -18.53 0.56
CA THR A 113 -16.06 -19.28 1.40
C THR A 113 -15.89 -19.06 2.89
N LYS A 114 -14.83 -18.36 3.33
CA LYS A 114 -14.41 -18.37 4.73
C LYS A 114 -13.63 -17.14 5.15
N VAL A 115 -13.92 -16.66 6.36
CA VAL A 115 -13.13 -15.63 7.05
C VAL A 115 -12.50 -16.23 8.31
N ILE A 116 -11.21 -15.96 8.51
CA ILE A 116 -10.46 -16.42 9.68
C ILE A 116 -10.08 -15.20 10.51
N VAL A 117 -10.46 -15.18 11.78
CA VAL A 117 -10.24 -14.06 12.71
C VAL A 117 -9.38 -14.51 13.88
N ALA A 118 -8.32 -13.75 14.19
CA ALA A 118 -7.54 -13.94 15.42
C ALA A 118 -8.16 -13.16 16.58
N LEU A 119 -8.66 -13.87 17.57
CA LEU A 119 -9.23 -13.33 18.81
C LEU A 119 -8.25 -13.52 19.99
N GLN A 120 -8.33 -12.62 20.96
CA GLN A 120 -7.59 -12.76 22.23
C GLN A 120 -8.30 -13.71 23.21
N ASP A 121 -9.65 -13.66 23.24
CA ASP A 121 -10.49 -14.42 24.16
C ASP A 121 -11.30 -15.50 23.46
N MET A 122 -11.59 -16.57 24.21
CA MET A 122 -12.18 -17.82 23.70
C MET A 122 -13.44 -18.26 24.41
N ASP A 123 -13.95 -17.44 25.32
CA ASP A 123 -15.22 -17.71 25.98
C ASP A 123 -16.36 -17.23 25.06
N ILE A 124 -16.46 -17.86 23.89
CA ILE A 124 -17.52 -17.60 22.91
C ILE A 124 -18.66 -18.58 23.19
N PRO A 125 -19.85 -18.11 23.61
CA PRO A 125 -21.02 -18.96 23.86
C PRO A 125 -21.43 -19.76 22.64
N THR A 126 -22.05 -20.92 22.85
CA THR A 126 -22.47 -21.82 21.77
C THR A 126 -23.43 -21.13 20.79
N GLU A 127 -24.30 -20.25 21.29
CA GLU A 127 -25.26 -19.49 20.50
C GLU A 127 -24.56 -18.61 19.44
N VAL A 128 -23.44 -18.00 19.83
CA VAL A 128 -22.60 -17.19 18.93
C VAL A 128 -21.81 -18.09 17.98
N GLN A 129 -21.39 -19.29 18.42
CA GLN A 129 -20.71 -20.24 17.55
C GLN A 129 -21.62 -20.76 16.44
N GLU A 130 -22.91 -20.97 16.71
CA GLU A 130 -23.88 -21.43 15.71
C GLU A 130 -24.33 -20.32 14.77
N ARG A 131 -24.45 -19.09 15.27
CA ARG A 131 -24.96 -17.98 14.48
C ARG A 131 -24.38 -16.62 14.91
N CYS A 132 -23.37 -16.16 14.18
CA CYS A 132 -22.69 -14.89 14.42
C CYS A 132 -22.72 -13.96 13.19
N GLN A 133 -22.30 -12.73 13.44
CA GLN A 133 -21.98 -11.73 12.42
C GLN A 133 -20.57 -11.19 12.65
N VAL A 134 -19.93 -10.79 11.56
CA VAL A 134 -18.65 -10.09 11.55
C VAL A 134 -18.88 -8.69 11.00
N ILE A 135 -18.42 -7.67 11.71
CA ILE A 135 -18.56 -6.26 11.33
C ILE A 135 -17.18 -5.62 11.30
N LYS A 136 -16.87 -4.89 10.23
CA LYS A 136 -15.61 -4.13 10.13
C LYS A 136 -15.65 -2.94 11.09
N LEU A 137 -14.61 -2.81 11.90
CA LEU A 137 -14.43 -1.73 12.88
C LEU A 137 -13.34 -0.76 12.41
N ALA A 138 -13.32 0.42 13.03
CA ALA A 138 -12.25 1.40 12.84
C ALA A 138 -10.91 0.83 13.36
N ASN A 139 -9.84 1.07 12.62
CA ASN A 139 -8.52 0.54 12.98
C ASN A 139 -7.77 1.55 13.86
N SER A 140 -8.05 1.58 15.16
CA SER A 140 -7.35 2.47 16.10
C SER A 140 -5.88 2.09 16.33
N ILE A 141 -5.51 0.83 16.08
CA ILE A 141 -4.21 0.27 16.44
C ILE A 141 -3.06 0.97 15.70
N THR A 142 -3.26 1.33 14.43
CA THR A 142 -2.26 2.06 13.64
C THR A 142 -2.01 3.45 14.22
N TYR A 143 -3.08 4.18 14.54
CA TYR A 143 -2.99 5.50 15.18
C TYR A 143 -2.33 5.43 16.56
N GLU A 144 -2.71 4.46 17.39
CA GLU A 144 -2.10 4.25 18.72
C GLU A 144 -0.60 3.97 18.64
N ARG A 145 -0.13 3.25 17.61
CA ARG A 145 1.30 3.00 17.41
C ARG A 145 2.05 4.26 16.99
N MET A 146 1.47 5.06 16.10
CA MET A 146 2.04 6.34 15.70
C MET A 146 2.14 7.29 16.90
N LEU A 147 1.08 7.41 17.70
CA LEU A 147 1.07 8.24 18.92
C LEU A 147 2.14 7.79 19.92
N LYS A 148 2.23 6.48 20.21
CA LYS A 148 3.30 5.94 21.07
C LYS A 148 4.70 6.17 20.52
N GLY A 149 4.87 6.11 19.19
CA GLY A 149 6.13 6.46 18.54
C GLY A 149 6.53 7.92 18.78
N LEU A 150 5.57 8.84 18.66
CA LEU A 150 5.78 10.27 18.95
C LEU A 150 6.02 10.55 20.43
N GLU A 151 5.31 9.88 21.34
CA GLU A 151 5.57 9.95 22.79
C GLU A 151 6.98 9.45 23.14
N HIS A 152 7.42 8.34 22.53
CA HIS A 152 8.77 7.83 22.71
C HIS A 152 9.83 8.79 22.14
N LEU A 153 9.57 9.40 20.98
CA LEU A 153 10.44 10.45 20.44
C LEU A 153 10.54 11.63 21.41
N GLN A 154 9.42 12.07 21.99
CA GLN A 154 9.41 13.16 22.96
C GLN A 154 10.29 12.81 24.18
N ALA A 155 10.08 11.63 24.78
CA ALA A 155 10.85 11.17 25.93
C ALA A 155 12.35 11.03 25.61
N LEU A 156 12.70 10.53 24.41
CA LEU A 156 14.09 10.43 23.96
C LEU A 156 14.73 11.82 23.87
N CYS A 157 14.00 12.80 23.34
CA CYS A 157 14.49 14.16 23.20
C CYS A 157 14.65 14.87 24.57
N GLU A 158 13.78 14.61 25.53
CA GLU A 158 13.92 15.08 26.92
C GLU A 158 15.17 14.51 27.60
N GLN A 159 15.61 13.32 27.19
CA GLN A 159 16.84 12.66 27.65
C GLN A 159 18.11 13.09 26.87
N GLY A 160 18.01 14.12 26.01
CA GLY A 160 19.14 14.65 25.25
C GLY A 160 19.26 14.13 23.82
N GLY A 161 18.33 13.30 23.36
CA GLY A 161 18.21 12.85 21.97
C GLY A 161 19.32 11.91 21.48
N SER A 162 19.23 11.50 20.22
CA SER A 162 20.29 10.78 19.51
C SER A 162 20.84 11.65 18.38
N SER A 163 22.04 11.31 17.88
CA SER A 163 22.61 11.98 16.70
C SER A 163 21.64 11.96 15.51
N LEU A 164 21.00 10.80 15.27
CA LEU A 164 19.96 10.67 14.25
C LEU A 164 18.77 11.58 14.53
N SER A 165 18.19 11.57 15.74
CA SER A 165 17.01 12.38 16.03
C SER A 165 17.30 13.87 15.91
N HIS A 166 18.47 14.33 16.32
CA HIS A 166 18.90 15.72 16.17
C HIS A 166 18.99 16.15 14.70
N VAL A 167 19.55 15.30 13.83
CA VAL A 167 19.59 15.59 12.38
C VAL A 167 18.18 15.56 11.79
N LEU A 168 17.37 14.55 12.11
CA LEU A 168 16.03 14.42 11.56
C LEU A 168 15.09 15.53 12.02
N LEU A 169 15.31 16.12 13.21
CA LEU A 169 14.55 17.25 13.76
C LEU A 169 15.14 18.62 13.43
N GLY A 170 16.21 18.70 12.62
CA GLY A 170 16.82 19.98 12.23
C GLY A 170 17.59 20.68 13.35
N GLN A 171 17.95 19.98 14.43
CA GLN A 171 18.73 20.50 15.54
C GLN A 171 20.24 20.41 15.30
N ALA A 172 20.66 19.48 14.44
CA ALA A 172 22.04 19.34 13.98
C ALA A 172 22.07 19.22 12.45
N ARG A 173 23.19 19.60 11.84
CA ARG A 173 23.42 19.33 10.41
C ARG A 173 23.88 17.89 10.23
N PRO A 174 23.53 17.22 9.12
CA PRO A 174 24.06 15.90 8.79
C PRO A 174 25.58 15.98 8.64
N SER A 175 26.27 14.96 9.17
CA SER A 175 27.73 14.86 9.05
C SER A 175 28.13 14.62 7.58
N SER A 176 29.34 15.03 7.21
CA SER A 176 29.86 14.75 5.87
C SER A 176 29.95 13.24 5.64
N PRO A 177 29.53 12.74 4.47
CA PRO A 177 29.75 11.35 4.09
C PRO A 177 31.22 10.99 4.14
N GLN A 178 31.50 9.75 4.55
CA GLN A 178 32.82 9.17 4.43
C GLN A 178 33.20 8.96 2.95
N GLN A 179 34.46 8.61 2.69
CA GLN A 179 34.95 8.31 1.34
C GLN A 179 35.56 6.91 1.34
N ASN A 180 34.71 5.90 1.41
CA ASN A 180 35.15 4.52 1.37
C ASN A 180 35.06 3.95 -0.05
N GLN A 181 35.88 2.94 -0.35
CA GLN A 181 35.76 2.18 -1.59
C GLN A 181 34.97 0.90 -1.32
N TYR A 182 34.01 0.62 -2.20
CA TYR A 182 33.16 -0.55 -2.11
C TYR A 182 33.31 -1.39 -3.39
N THR A 183 33.40 -2.70 -3.21
CA THR A 183 33.24 -3.66 -4.31
C THR A 183 31.77 -4.03 -4.37
N PHE A 184 31.11 -3.66 -5.46
CA PHE A 184 29.70 -3.97 -5.66
C PHE A 184 29.50 -5.46 -5.87
N PHE A 185 28.40 -6.01 -5.37
CA PHE A 185 28.06 -7.40 -5.63
C PHE A 185 27.26 -7.60 -6.91
N ASP A 186 26.66 -6.54 -7.44
CA ASP A 186 25.93 -6.52 -8.69
C ASP A 186 26.67 -5.63 -9.70
N ASP A 187 27.30 -6.28 -10.68
CA ASP A 187 28.08 -5.61 -11.73
C ASP A 187 27.19 -4.88 -12.76
N THR A 188 25.88 -5.11 -12.74
CA THR A 188 24.92 -4.51 -13.69
C THR A 188 24.43 -3.13 -13.26
N LEU A 189 24.76 -2.69 -12.04
CA LEU A 189 24.39 -1.37 -11.55
C LEU A 189 24.95 -0.26 -12.44
N ASN A 190 24.09 0.70 -12.80
CA ASN A 190 24.54 1.90 -13.50
C ASN A 190 25.22 2.89 -12.54
N GLU A 191 25.89 3.91 -13.10
CA GLU A 191 26.66 4.88 -12.32
C GLU A 191 25.80 5.65 -11.30
N SER A 192 24.55 6.01 -11.63
CA SER A 192 23.67 6.72 -10.68
C SER A 192 23.27 5.83 -9.49
N GLN A 193 23.11 4.52 -9.72
CA GLN A 193 22.84 3.55 -8.67
C GLN A 193 24.09 3.32 -7.81
N LYS A 194 25.28 3.15 -8.42
CA LYS A 194 26.55 3.04 -7.69
C LYS A 194 26.80 4.24 -6.78
N GLU A 195 26.60 5.46 -7.30
CA GLU A 195 26.74 6.69 -6.52
C GLU A 195 25.74 6.70 -5.34
N ALA A 196 24.47 6.32 -5.58
CA ALA A 196 23.47 6.24 -4.53
C ALA A 196 23.82 5.20 -3.45
N VAL A 197 24.33 4.03 -3.84
CA VAL A 197 24.80 2.98 -2.92
C VAL A 197 25.95 3.51 -2.06
N GLN A 198 27.00 4.05 -2.67
CA GLN A 198 28.16 4.59 -1.96
C GLN A 198 27.75 5.69 -1.00
N PHE A 199 26.98 6.67 -1.49
CA PHE A 199 26.47 7.77 -0.68
C PHE A 199 25.63 7.30 0.51
N ALA A 200 24.78 6.28 0.31
CA ALA A 200 23.96 5.73 1.37
C ALA A 200 24.77 4.97 2.41
N LEU A 201 25.86 4.28 2.01
CA LEU A 201 26.76 3.59 2.93
C LEU A 201 27.66 4.57 3.71
N ASP A 202 28.15 5.62 3.05
CA ASP A 202 29.08 6.60 3.61
C ASP A 202 28.41 7.67 4.48
N SER A 203 27.12 7.96 4.26
CA SER A 203 26.35 8.91 5.08
C SER A 203 26.18 8.39 6.53
N PRO A 204 26.63 9.11 7.58
CA PRO A 204 26.58 8.57 8.94
C PRO A 204 25.17 8.47 9.52
N GLU A 205 24.37 9.54 9.41
CA GLU A 205 23.04 9.59 10.03
C GLU A 205 21.90 9.30 9.05
N ILE A 206 21.89 9.97 7.88
CA ILE A 206 20.74 9.95 6.96
C ILE A 206 21.16 10.01 5.50
N ALA A 207 20.51 9.19 4.67
CA ALA A 207 20.57 9.29 3.21
C ALA A 207 19.16 9.19 2.61
N LEU A 208 18.90 9.99 1.58
CA LEU A 208 17.68 9.95 0.77
C LEU A 208 18.01 9.43 -0.63
N ILE A 209 17.34 8.35 -1.03
CA ILE A 209 17.41 7.80 -2.38
C ILE A 209 16.12 8.18 -3.09
N HIS A 210 16.21 9.14 -3.99
CA HIS A 210 15.12 9.54 -4.85
C HIS A 210 15.10 8.60 -6.06
N GLY A 211 14.13 7.70 -6.11
CA GLY A 211 13.99 6.71 -7.18
C GLY A 211 12.75 6.97 -8.04
N PRO A 212 12.86 7.76 -9.13
CA PRO A 212 11.81 7.93 -10.13
C PRO A 212 11.29 6.60 -10.73
N PRO A 213 10.15 6.60 -11.43
CA PRO A 213 9.57 5.39 -12.03
C PRO A 213 10.58 4.62 -12.90
N GLY A 214 10.65 3.31 -12.72
CA GLY A 214 11.50 2.43 -13.55
C GLY A 214 13.01 2.48 -13.27
N THR A 215 13.48 3.29 -12.31
CA THR A 215 14.93 3.51 -12.08
C THR A 215 15.66 2.43 -11.28
N GLY A 216 14.98 1.35 -10.90
CA GLY A 216 15.59 0.27 -10.12
C GLY A 216 15.85 0.62 -8.65
N LYS A 217 14.98 1.43 -8.03
CA LYS A 217 15.05 1.76 -6.59
C LYS A 217 15.22 0.53 -5.70
N THR A 218 14.40 -0.50 -5.90
CA THR A 218 14.47 -1.73 -5.11
C THR A 218 15.77 -2.50 -5.36
N TYR A 219 16.29 -2.54 -6.60
CA TYR A 219 17.60 -3.14 -6.91
C TYR A 219 18.73 -2.42 -6.17
N THR A 220 18.70 -1.08 -6.15
CA THR A 220 19.67 -0.25 -5.42
C THR A 220 19.62 -0.54 -3.92
N LEU A 221 18.42 -0.66 -3.35
CA LEU A 221 18.24 -0.99 -1.92
C LEU A 221 18.76 -2.40 -1.58
N VAL A 222 18.54 -3.38 -2.47
CA VAL A 222 19.06 -4.74 -2.28
C VAL A 222 20.59 -4.73 -2.18
N GLU A 223 21.28 -3.99 -3.06
CA GLU A 223 22.73 -3.84 -2.98
C GLU A 223 23.16 -3.19 -1.65
N ILE A 224 22.52 -2.10 -1.24
CA ILE A 224 22.81 -1.43 0.04
C ILE A 224 22.67 -2.39 1.22
N ILE A 225 21.59 -3.18 1.25
CA ILE A 225 21.35 -4.16 2.32
C ILE A 225 22.46 -5.21 2.36
N ARG A 226 22.86 -5.74 1.20
CA ARG A 226 23.93 -6.74 1.10
C ARG A 226 25.27 -6.18 1.61
N GLN A 227 25.60 -4.95 1.24
CA GLN A 227 26.80 -4.25 1.70
C GLN A 227 26.79 -4.01 3.22
N LEU A 228 25.66 -3.58 3.78
CA LEU A 228 25.51 -3.41 5.23
C LEU A 228 25.65 -4.73 5.99
N VAL A 229 25.05 -5.81 5.47
CA VAL A 229 25.16 -7.14 6.08
C VAL A 229 26.60 -7.66 6.01
N GLN A 230 27.33 -7.43 4.92
CA GLN A 230 28.75 -7.76 4.81
C GLN A 230 29.60 -7.03 5.86
N GLN A 231 29.20 -5.82 6.25
CA GLN A 231 29.80 -5.05 7.34
C GLN A 231 29.33 -5.48 8.74
N ASN A 232 28.67 -6.64 8.85
CA ASN A 232 28.08 -7.18 10.09
C ASN A 232 27.07 -6.24 10.76
N LYS A 233 26.35 -5.43 9.97
CA LYS A 233 25.27 -4.56 10.49
C LYS A 233 23.95 -5.30 10.54
N LYS A 234 23.19 -5.10 11.61
CA LYS A 234 21.78 -5.54 11.68
C LYS A 234 20.90 -4.51 11.02
N VAL A 235 20.13 -4.93 10.01
CA VAL A 235 19.32 -4.04 9.19
C VAL A 235 17.84 -4.27 9.45
N LEU A 236 17.10 -3.19 9.75
CA LEU A 236 15.65 -3.17 9.75
C LEU A 236 15.16 -2.55 8.44
N VAL A 237 14.43 -3.31 7.63
CA VAL A 237 13.80 -2.82 6.41
C VAL A 237 12.32 -2.63 6.66
N CYS A 238 11.80 -1.46 6.31
CA CYS A 238 10.41 -1.10 6.46
C CYS A 238 9.81 -0.46 5.21
N GLY A 239 8.48 -0.46 5.16
CA GLY A 239 7.68 0.24 4.17
C GLY A 239 6.24 0.42 4.66
N PRO A 240 5.46 1.31 4.05
CA PRO A 240 4.09 1.60 4.48
C PRO A 240 3.10 0.46 4.15
N SER A 241 3.38 -0.37 3.14
CA SER A 241 2.49 -1.44 2.68
C SER A 241 3.16 -2.82 2.71
N ASN A 242 2.37 -3.90 2.79
CA ASN A 242 2.93 -5.26 2.72
C ASN A 242 3.63 -5.51 1.38
N ILE A 243 3.02 -5.08 0.27
CA ILE A 243 3.58 -5.25 -1.08
C ILE A 243 4.96 -4.58 -1.19
N SER A 244 5.13 -3.36 -0.65
CA SER A 244 6.43 -2.67 -0.69
C SER A 244 7.55 -3.49 -0.04
N VAL A 245 7.28 -4.10 1.10
CA VAL A 245 8.28 -4.87 1.85
C VAL A 245 8.45 -6.29 1.33
N ASP A 246 7.39 -6.91 0.81
CA ASP A 246 7.44 -8.27 0.26
C ASP A 246 8.25 -8.29 -1.04
N ASN A 247 8.10 -7.27 -1.89
CA ASN A 247 8.92 -7.07 -3.10
C ASN A 247 10.42 -6.96 -2.81
N LEU A 248 10.79 -6.43 -1.63
CA LEU A 248 12.18 -6.41 -1.16
C LEU A 248 12.63 -7.78 -0.68
N VAL A 249 11.80 -8.51 0.08
CA VAL A 249 12.14 -9.87 0.54
C VAL A 249 12.35 -10.81 -0.64
N GLU A 250 11.48 -10.78 -1.65
CA GLU A 250 11.59 -11.61 -2.84
C GLU A 250 12.91 -11.39 -3.59
N ARG A 251 13.39 -10.15 -3.67
CA ARG A 251 14.69 -9.83 -4.28
C ARG A 251 15.88 -10.14 -3.38
N LEU A 252 15.70 -10.15 -2.06
CA LEU A 252 16.76 -10.49 -1.11
C LEU A 252 16.94 -12.01 -0.94
N ALA A 253 15.87 -12.79 -1.07
CA ALA A 253 15.83 -14.23 -0.83
C ALA A 253 16.89 -15.03 -1.62
N PRO A 254 17.17 -14.74 -2.92
CA PRO A 254 18.20 -15.45 -3.68
C PRO A 254 19.63 -15.29 -3.12
N HIS A 255 19.90 -14.25 -2.33
CA HIS A 255 21.23 -13.90 -1.84
C HIS A 255 21.64 -14.62 -0.55
N ARG A 256 20.88 -15.64 -0.10
CA ARG A 256 21.19 -16.49 1.07
C ARG A 256 21.44 -15.71 2.37
N LEU A 257 20.76 -14.58 2.54
CA LEU A 257 20.79 -13.80 3.78
C LEU A 257 19.81 -14.38 4.81
N GLN A 258 20.12 -14.23 6.09
CA GLN A 258 19.19 -14.57 7.17
C GLN A 258 18.11 -13.48 7.31
N ILE A 259 17.03 -13.63 6.56
CA ILE A 259 15.91 -12.68 6.46
C ILE A 259 14.74 -13.16 7.31
N VAL A 260 14.17 -12.26 8.11
CA VAL A 260 12.94 -12.51 8.87
C VAL A 260 11.89 -11.45 8.55
N ARG A 261 10.79 -11.87 7.92
CA ARG A 261 9.63 -11.03 7.59
C ARG A 261 8.62 -11.05 8.74
N VAL A 262 8.52 -9.95 9.48
CA VAL A 262 7.55 -9.76 10.57
C VAL A 262 6.22 -9.26 10.00
N GLY A 263 5.26 -10.16 9.87
CA GLY A 263 3.94 -9.90 9.33
C GLY A 263 3.10 -11.17 9.40
N HIS A 264 1.81 -11.05 9.13
CA HIS A 264 0.95 -12.23 9.07
C HIS A 264 1.15 -12.95 7.72
N PRO A 265 1.37 -14.28 7.67
CA PRO A 265 1.64 -15.01 6.42
C PRO A 265 0.58 -14.83 5.32
N ALA A 266 -0.69 -14.67 5.70
CA ALA A 266 -1.77 -14.44 4.73
C ALA A 266 -1.82 -13.01 4.14
N ARG A 267 -0.96 -12.08 4.60
CA ARG A 267 -0.81 -10.74 4.03
C ARG A 267 0.46 -10.59 3.20
N VAL A 268 1.27 -11.64 3.13
CA VAL A 268 2.51 -11.62 2.36
C VAL A 268 2.33 -12.32 1.03
N LEU A 269 3.17 -11.95 0.05
CA LEU A 269 3.25 -12.66 -1.21
C LEU A 269 3.59 -14.15 -1.00
N PRO A 270 3.06 -15.07 -1.84
CA PRO A 270 3.34 -16.51 -1.72
C PRO A 270 4.84 -16.84 -1.67
N SER A 271 5.65 -16.17 -2.48
CA SER A 271 7.12 -16.33 -2.53
C SER A 271 7.83 -15.90 -1.25
N VAL A 272 7.17 -15.15 -0.37
CA VAL A 272 7.73 -14.57 0.85
C VAL A 272 7.31 -15.33 2.11
N VAL A 273 6.32 -16.24 2.01
CA VAL A 273 5.72 -16.94 3.16
C VAL A 273 6.76 -17.66 4.02
N ASP A 274 7.72 -18.33 3.39
CA ASP A 274 8.75 -19.12 4.09
C ASP A 274 9.74 -18.24 4.87
N HIS A 275 9.82 -16.95 4.56
CA HIS A 275 10.61 -15.97 5.29
C HIS A 275 9.86 -15.34 6.46
N THR A 276 8.58 -15.67 6.67
CA THR A 276 7.79 -15.03 7.73
C THR A 276 8.15 -15.54 9.12
N LEU A 277 8.11 -14.65 10.11
CA LEU A 277 8.41 -14.98 11.51
C LEU A 277 7.57 -16.17 12.02
N ASP A 278 6.29 -16.26 11.65
CA ASP A 278 5.41 -17.37 12.06
C ASP A 278 5.78 -18.71 11.42
N VAL A 279 6.31 -18.71 10.20
CA VAL A 279 6.76 -19.95 9.54
C VAL A 279 8.10 -20.37 10.10
N ILE A 280 9.07 -19.44 10.19
CA ILE A 280 10.42 -19.73 10.70
C ILE A 280 10.38 -20.26 12.14
N THR A 281 9.56 -19.67 13.02
CA THR A 281 9.46 -20.14 14.42
C THR A 281 8.86 -21.54 14.54
N ARG A 282 8.13 -22.02 13.54
CA ARG A 282 7.57 -23.38 13.51
C ARG A 282 8.50 -24.39 12.85
N THR A 283 9.32 -23.96 11.91
CA THR A 283 10.19 -24.85 11.12
C THR A 283 11.61 -24.94 11.67
N CYS A 284 12.04 -23.99 12.50
CA CYS A 284 13.35 -24.05 13.16
C CYS A 284 13.42 -25.16 14.22
N ASP A 285 14.65 -25.61 14.52
CA ASP A 285 14.90 -26.69 15.48
C ASP A 285 14.35 -26.36 16.88
N SER A 286 14.53 -25.12 17.35
CA SER A 286 13.97 -24.62 18.61
C SER A 286 12.43 -24.60 18.63
N GLY A 287 11.79 -24.59 17.46
CA GLY A 287 10.33 -24.59 17.29
C GLY A 287 9.66 -25.92 17.60
N GLN A 288 10.39 -27.04 17.54
CA GLN A 288 9.83 -28.38 17.82
C GLN A 288 9.22 -28.46 19.23
N ILE A 289 9.90 -27.84 20.21
CA ILE A 289 9.45 -27.80 21.61
C ILE A 289 8.12 -27.05 21.75
N VAL A 290 7.87 -26.05 20.89
CA VAL A 290 6.64 -25.26 20.88
C VAL A 290 5.51 -26.04 20.18
N ALA A 291 5.85 -26.89 19.20
CA ALA A 291 4.90 -27.71 18.47
C ALA A 291 4.18 -28.72 19.39
N ASP A 292 4.91 -29.33 20.34
CA ASP A 292 4.32 -30.30 21.28
C ASP A 292 3.26 -29.68 22.18
N VAL A 293 3.57 -28.53 22.79
CA VAL A 293 2.63 -27.79 23.65
C VAL A 293 1.41 -27.32 22.85
N ARG A 294 1.61 -26.92 21.60
CA ARG A 294 0.51 -26.55 20.70
C ARG A 294 -0.40 -27.73 20.40
N LYS A 295 0.18 -28.89 20.09
CA LYS A 295 -0.57 -30.12 19.79
C LYS A 295 -1.43 -30.53 20.98
N GLU A 296 -0.85 -30.56 22.18
CA GLU A 296 -1.57 -30.88 23.42
C GLU A 296 -2.73 -29.90 23.69
N MET A 297 -2.50 -28.60 23.44
CA MET A 297 -3.54 -27.58 23.59
C MET A 297 -4.67 -27.74 22.56
N ASP A 298 -4.36 -27.98 21.29
CA ASP A 298 -5.36 -28.17 20.23
C ASP A 298 -6.17 -29.47 20.48
N GLU A 299 -5.54 -30.55 20.97
CA GLU A 299 -6.22 -31.78 21.41
C GLU A 299 -7.16 -31.52 22.59
N THR A 300 -6.73 -30.72 23.57
CA THR A 300 -7.56 -30.33 24.73
C THR A 300 -8.78 -29.51 24.29
N LEU A 301 -8.62 -28.61 23.31
CA LEU A 301 -9.73 -27.84 22.73
C LEU A 301 -10.77 -28.74 22.03
N VAL A 302 -10.31 -29.78 21.32
CA VAL A 302 -11.19 -30.78 20.71
C VAL A 302 -11.95 -31.56 21.80
N ASN A 303 -11.28 -31.92 22.90
CA ASN A 303 -11.91 -32.64 24.01
C ASN A 303 -12.97 -31.80 24.73
N ILE A 304 -12.78 -30.48 24.85
CA ILE A 304 -13.81 -29.57 25.40
C ILE A 304 -15.09 -29.61 24.58
N ARG A 305 -14.99 -29.66 23.24
CA ARG A 305 -16.16 -29.75 22.34
C ARG A 305 -16.91 -31.09 22.50
N LYS A 306 -16.18 -32.18 22.76
CA LYS A 306 -16.76 -33.52 22.92
C LYS A 306 -17.36 -33.74 24.31
N SER A 307 -16.85 -33.08 25.35
CA SER A 307 -17.34 -33.27 26.72
C SER A 307 -18.73 -32.66 26.92
N LYS A 308 -19.65 -33.49 27.43
CA LYS A 308 -21.01 -33.09 27.84
C LYS A 308 -21.11 -32.72 29.33
N ASN A 309 -20.04 -32.95 30.11
CA ASN A 309 -20.03 -32.70 31.55
C ASN A 309 -19.45 -31.32 31.88
N ARG A 310 -20.22 -30.50 32.63
CA ARG A 310 -19.82 -29.14 33.01
C ARG A 310 -18.56 -29.09 33.89
N SER A 311 -18.39 -30.05 34.80
CA SER A 311 -17.22 -30.11 35.69
C SER A 311 -15.94 -30.45 34.92
N GLU A 312 -16.03 -31.44 34.02
CA GLU A 312 -14.94 -31.84 33.15
C GLU A 312 -14.50 -30.72 32.21
N ARG A 313 -15.46 -30.02 31.57
CA ARG A 313 -15.18 -28.84 30.75
C ARG A 313 -14.42 -27.78 31.54
N ARG A 314 -14.81 -27.51 32.80
CA ARG A 314 -14.14 -26.51 33.65
C ARG A 314 -12.67 -26.88 33.89
N ASN A 315 -12.39 -28.16 34.13
CA ASN A 315 -11.00 -28.64 34.32
C ASN A 315 -10.19 -28.53 33.03
N LEU A 316 -10.77 -28.92 31.89
CA LEU A 316 -10.12 -28.80 30.58
C LEU A 316 -9.83 -27.33 30.22
N TYR A 317 -10.73 -26.39 30.53
CA TYR A 317 -10.45 -24.96 30.39
C TYR A 317 -9.30 -24.49 31.30
N GLY A 318 -9.19 -25.06 32.51
CA GLY A 318 -8.04 -24.84 33.40
C GLY A 318 -6.73 -25.29 32.77
N LEU A 319 -6.70 -26.52 32.23
CA LEU A 319 -5.53 -27.07 31.54
C LEU A 319 -5.14 -26.24 30.32
N VAL A 320 -6.10 -25.85 29.45
CA VAL A 320 -5.84 -24.97 28.30
C VAL A 320 -5.21 -23.64 28.75
N LYS A 321 -5.63 -23.09 29.89
CA LYS A 321 -5.07 -21.84 30.42
C LYS A 321 -3.60 -22.01 30.83
N GLU A 322 -3.24 -23.13 31.43
CA GLU A 322 -1.86 -23.46 31.80
C GLU A 322 -0.98 -23.71 30.57
N LEU A 323 -1.47 -24.55 29.64
CA LEU A 323 -0.78 -24.82 28.37
C LEU A 323 -0.54 -23.54 27.57
N ARG A 324 -1.49 -22.60 27.54
CA ARG A 324 -1.30 -21.28 26.91
C ARG A 324 -0.21 -20.46 27.56
N LYS A 325 -0.09 -20.51 28.89
CA LYS A 325 0.94 -19.78 29.62
C LYS A 325 2.32 -20.34 29.28
N ASP A 326 2.46 -21.66 29.28
CA ASP A 326 3.71 -22.33 28.90
C ASP A 326 4.05 -22.07 27.42
N TYR A 327 3.09 -22.26 26.51
CA TYR A 327 3.23 -21.97 25.09
C TYR A 327 3.78 -20.57 24.84
N ARG A 328 3.19 -19.54 25.47
CA ARG A 328 3.64 -18.13 25.30
C ARG A 328 5.06 -17.89 25.78
N VAL A 329 5.49 -18.57 26.85
CA VAL A 329 6.85 -18.42 27.38
C VAL A 329 7.86 -19.08 26.44
N ARG A 330 7.58 -20.30 25.99
CA ARG A 330 8.46 -21.03 25.06
C ARG A 330 8.52 -20.36 23.69
N GLU A 331 7.37 -20.00 23.13
CA GLU A 331 7.27 -19.29 21.85
C GLU A 331 8.05 -17.97 21.87
N ARG A 332 7.98 -17.21 22.97
CA ARG A 332 8.75 -15.96 23.11
C ARG A 332 10.26 -16.20 23.00
N LYS A 333 10.78 -17.26 23.64
CA LYS A 333 12.21 -17.59 23.57
C LYS A 333 12.63 -17.91 22.14
N VAL A 334 11.84 -18.72 21.42
CA VAL A 334 12.10 -19.06 20.01
C VAL A 334 12.03 -17.83 19.12
N VAL A 335 11.00 -16.98 19.30
CA VAL A 335 10.86 -15.71 18.56
C VAL A 335 12.07 -14.81 18.80
N ASP A 336 12.52 -14.68 20.04
CA ASP A 336 13.68 -13.86 20.38
C ASP A 336 14.97 -14.39 19.77
N GLU A 337 15.16 -15.72 19.78
CA GLU A 337 16.30 -16.37 19.12
C GLU A 337 16.31 -16.08 17.61
N VAL A 338 15.20 -16.33 16.92
CA VAL A 338 15.05 -16.11 15.47
C VAL A 338 15.33 -14.65 15.11
N LEU A 339 14.74 -13.70 15.84
CA LEU A 339 14.96 -12.26 15.59
C LEU A 339 16.38 -11.81 15.95
N ASN A 340 17.03 -12.42 16.93
CA ASN A 340 18.40 -12.06 17.30
C ASN A 340 19.43 -12.57 16.29
N GLN A 341 19.18 -13.73 15.67
CA GLN A 341 20.02 -14.31 14.63
C GLN A 341 19.84 -13.61 13.27
N ALA A 342 18.66 -13.05 13.00
CA ALA A 342 18.38 -12.35 11.75
C ALA A 342 19.40 -11.24 11.43
N GLN A 343 19.94 -11.27 10.21
CA GLN A 343 20.77 -10.20 9.65
C GLN A 343 19.90 -9.06 9.11
N VAL A 344 18.78 -9.43 8.48
CA VAL A 344 17.80 -8.50 7.92
C VAL A 344 16.43 -8.82 8.49
N THR A 345 15.85 -7.87 9.23
CA THR A 345 14.46 -7.96 9.66
C THR A 345 13.60 -7.06 8.82
N VAL A 346 12.50 -7.57 8.28
CA VAL A 346 11.61 -6.85 7.36
C VAL A 346 10.21 -6.74 7.95
N SER A 347 9.61 -5.55 8.00
CA SER A 347 8.24 -5.35 8.49
C SER A 347 7.57 -4.14 7.87
N THR A 348 6.26 -4.03 7.90
CA THR A 348 5.66 -2.70 7.66
C THR A 348 6.08 -1.72 8.77
N LEU A 349 6.01 -0.41 8.54
CA LEU A 349 6.35 0.60 9.56
C LEU A 349 5.52 0.40 10.84
N ASN A 350 4.22 0.22 10.69
CA ASN A 350 3.34 -0.19 11.78
C ASN A 350 3.74 -1.55 12.41
N GLY A 351 4.26 -2.49 11.63
CA GLY A 351 4.74 -3.81 12.10
C GLY A 351 5.99 -3.72 12.98
N ALA A 352 6.85 -2.72 12.76
CA ALA A 352 8.01 -2.45 13.61
C ALA A 352 7.61 -2.08 15.05
N GLY A 353 6.39 -1.57 15.26
CA GLY A 353 5.80 -1.33 16.58
C GLY A 353 5.18 -2.56 17.25
N SER A 354 5.31 -3.76 16.67
CA SER A 354 4.76 -4.98 17.25
C SER A 354 5.47 -5.41 18.54
N ARG A 355 4.78 -6.20 19.38
CA ARG A 355 5.33 -6.67 20.67
C ARG A 355 6.67 -7.39 20.54
N ASN A 356 6.88 -8.13 19.44
CA ASN A 356 8.11 -8.87 19.20
C ASN A 356 9.28 -7.96 18.77
N MET A 357 8.97 -6.75 18.29
CA MET A 357 9.94 -5.80 17.74
C MET A 357 10.27 -4.64 18.69
N ILE A 358 9.43 -4.40 19.71
CA ILE A 358 9.50 -3.17 20.53
C ILE A 358 10.85 -2.97 21.22
N HIS A 359 11.51 -4.05 21.66
CA HIS A 359 12.81 -4.04 22.35
C HIS A 359 13.99 -4.41 21.45
N LYS A 360 13.80 -4.49 20.14
CA LYS A 360 14.89 -4.77 19.19
C LYS A 360 15.55 -3.48 18.74
N GLU A 361 16.88 -3.49 18.72
CA GLU A 361 17.74 -2.44 18.20
C GLU A 361 18.45 -2.90 16.94
N PHE A 362 18.69 -1.96 16.03
CA PHE A 362 19.31 -2.17 14.73
C PHE A 362 20.41 -1.13 14.52
N ASP A 363 21.36 -1.44 13.64
CA ASP A 363 22.37 -0.46 13.26
C ASP A 363 21.79 0.55 12.27
N VAL A 364 21.04 0.05 11.29
CA VAL A 364 20.47 0.83 10.18
C VAL A 364 19.01 0.48 9.99
N VAL A 365 18.18 1.51 9.81
CA VAL A 365 16.82 1.35 9.30
C VAL A 365 16.75 1.83 7.85
N ILE A 366 16.11 1.06 6.99
CA ILE A 366 15.83 1.41 5.61
C ILE A 366 14.32 1.49 5.46
N ILE A 367 13.80 2.61 4.96
CA ILE A 367 12.37 2.78 4.68
C ILE A 367 12.19 2.93 3.18
N ASP A 368 11.65 1.91 2.53
CA ASP A 368 11.20 1.96 1.14
C ASP A 368 9.81 2.59 1.05
N GLU A 369 9.55 3.26 -0.08
CA GLU A 369 8.35 4.06 -0.31
C GLU A 369 8.06 5.06 0.84
N ALA A 370 9.10 5.69 1.39
CA ALA A 370 9.00 6.64 2.49
C ALA A 370 8.13 7.87 2.17
N THR A 371 7.94 8.17 0.88
CA THR A 371 7.09 9.27 0.38
C THR A 371 5.60 8.94 0.37
N GLN A 372 5.24 7.70 0.67
CA GLN A 372 3.85 7.24 0.84
C GLN A 372 3.50 7.02 2.33
N ALA A 373 4.44 7.25 3.24
CA ALA A 373 4.26 7.06 4.67
C ALA A 373 3.98 8.40 5.37
N LEU A 374 3.11 8.37 6.38
CA LEU A 374 2.99 9.48 7.31
C LEU A 374 4.29 9.63 8.12
N GLU A 375 4.71 10.86 8.40
CA GLU A 375 5.94 11.08 9.17
C GLU A 375 5.89 10.39 10.55
N ALA A 376 4.73 10.44 11.22
CA ALA A 376 4.53 9.76 12.49
C ALA A 376 4.70 8.22 12.40
N GLU A 377 4.40 7.63 11.25
CA GLU A 377 4.59 6.19 11.01
C GLU A 377 6.08 5.84 10.90
N CYS A 378 6.87 6.69 10.22
CA CYS A 378 8.32 6.52 10.09
C CYS A 378 9.02 6.49 11.45
N TRP A 379 8.59 7.33 12.40
CA TRP A 379 9.19 7.41 13.74
C TRP A 379 9.12 6.10 14.54
N ILE A 380 8.15 5.22 14.25
CA ILE A 380 8.06 3.89 14.88
C ILE A 380 9.34 3.06 14.62
N ALA A 381 9.88 3.14 13.40
CA ALA A 381 11.06 2.39 12.99
C ALA A 381 12.36 3.17 13.23
N LEU A 382 12.36 4.50 13.02
CA LEU A 382 13.55 5.36 13.16
C LEU A 382 14.13 5.34 14.57
N LEU A 383 13.28 5.23 15.60
CA LEU A 383 13.72 5.16 17.00
C LEU A 383 14.45 3.86 17.36
N LYS A 384 14.58 2.91 16.43
CA LYS A 384 15.23 1.61 16.64
C LYS A 384 16.64 1.53 16.07
N ALA A 385 17.11 2.56 15.38
CA ALA A 385 18.37 2.55 14.68
C ALA A 385 19.19 3.81 14.90
N LYS A 386 20.48 3.74 14.58
CA LYS A 386 21.43 4.85 14.68
C LYS A 386 21.58 5.62 13.37
N LYS A 387 21.21 4.97 12.25
CA LYS A 387 21.27 5.50 10.89
C LYS A 387 19.99 5.16 10.15
N ALA A 388 19.54 6.05 9.28
CA ALA A 388 18.38 5.85 8.43
C ALA A 388 18.70 6.05 6.94
N ILE A 389 18.09 5.23 6.09
CA ILE A 389 18.11 5.38 4.63
C ILE A 389 16.66 5.41 4.17
N LEU A 390 16.22 6.51 3.58
CA LEU A 390 14.85 6.66 3.09
C LEU A 390 14.87 6.61 1.57
N ALA A 391 14.09 5.72 0.99
CA ALA A 391 13.93 5.61 -0.45
C ALA A 391 12.48 5.90 -0.83
N GLY A 392 12.29 6.62 -1.92
CA GLY A 392 10.95 6.96 -2.40
C GLY A 392 10.98 7.94 -3.56
N ASP A 393 9.79 8.41 -3.92
CA ASP A 393 9.62 9.43 -4.94
C ASP A 393 8.56 10.44 -4.49
N HIS A 394 9.02 11.64 -4.13
CA HIS A 394 8.19 12.73 -3.65
C HIS A 394 7.41 13.43 -4.78
N LEU A 395 7.60 12.99 -6.03
CA LEU A 395 6.84 13.43 -7.20
C LEU A 395 5.78 12.40 -7.62
N GLN A 396 5.63 11.31 -6.85
CA GLN A 396 4.51 10.36 -6.92
C GLN A 396 3.56 10.56 -5.72
N LEU A 397 2.59 9.66 -5.57
CA LEU A 397 1.51 9.74 -4.59
C LEU A 397 2.00 10.02 -3.16
N PRO A 398 1.43 11.03 -2.46
CA PRO A 398 1.60 11.19 -1.02
C PRO A 398 0.79 10.13 -0.24
N PRO A 399 0.97 10.02 1.09
CA PRO A 399 0.08 9.23 1.93
C PRO A 399 -1.39 9.65 1.77
N THR A 400 -2.29 8.67 1.76
CA THR A 400 -3.74 8.90 1.77
C THR A 400 -4.20 9.39 3.14
N VAL A 401 -4.88 10.54 3.18
CA VAL A 401 -5.40 11.15 4.40
C VAL A 401 -6.87 11.55 4.19
N LYS A 402 -7.69 11.35 5.22
CA LYS A 402 -9.10 11.76 5.25
C LYS A 402 -9.27 13.19 5.73
N THR A 403 -8.35 13.69 6.56
CA THR A 403 -8.36 15.09 6.99
C THR A 403 -8.21 15.99 5.77
N PRO A 404 -9.15 16.93 5.54
CA PRO A 404 -9.05 17.87 4.44
C PRO A 404 -7.74 18.65 4.51
N ALA A 405 -7.00 18.69 3.40
CA ALA A 405 -5.79 19.48 3.29
C ALA A 405 -6.10 20.94 3.62
N LYS A 406 -5.31 21.57 4.50
CA LYS A 406 -5.40 23.02 4.65
C LYS A 406 -4.87 23.63 3.37
N GLN A 407 -5.64 24.53 2.75
CA GLN A 407 -5.10 25.38 1.69
C GLN A 407 -3.89 26.11 2.26
N GLN A 408 -2.70 25.69 1.84
CA GLN A 408 -1.45 26.32 2.27
C GLN A 408 -1.46 27.75 1.71
N LYS A 409 -1.76 28.73 2.55
CA LYS A 409 -1.34 30.10 2.27
C LYS A 409 0.18 30.06 2.21
N ALA A 410 0.77 30.56 1.13
CA ALA A 410 2.21 30.63 0.93
C ALA A 410 2.88 31.42 2.08
N SER A 411 3.12 30.76 3.20
CA SER A 411 3.87 31.31 4.32
C SER A 411 5.33 31.30 3.94
N LYS A 412 6.01 32.42 4.13
CA LYS A 412 7.46 32.56 3.92
C LYS A 412 8.17 31.36 4.54
N LYS A 413 8.89 30.58 3.73
CA LYS A 413 9.70 29.42 4.16
C LYS A 413 10.69 29.87 5.22
N LYS A 414 10.33 29.72 6.50
CA LYS A 414 11.29 29.79 7.59
C LYS A 414 12.05 28.47 7.61
N ALA A 415 13.38 28.53 7.64
CA ALA A 415 14.21 27.35 7.81
C ALA A 415 13.94 26.72 9.19
N GLY A 416 13.71 25.40 9.23
CA GLY A 416 13.49 24.64 10.47
C GLY A 416 12.17 23.85 10.49
N LEU A 417 11.89 23.22 11.64
CA LEU A 417 10.63 22.51 11.89
C LEU A 417 9.44 23.47 11.79
N SER A 418 8.43 23.11 11.00
CA SER A 418 7.21 23.88 10.82
C SER A 418 6.03 23.17 11.49
N THR A 419 5.12 23.97 12.07
CA THR A 419 3.81 23.53 12.56
C THR A 419 2.68 23.90 11.58
N ASP A 420 3.02 24.39 10.39
CA ASP A 420 2.06 24.76 9.34
C ASP A 420 1.85 23.61 8.34
N THR A 421 2.56 22.49 8.50
CA THR A 421 2.41 21.29 7.67
C THR A 421 1.13 20.52 8.01
N ASP A 422 0.64 19.76 7.03
CA ASP A 422 -0.42 18.76 7.21
C ASP A 422 0.15 17.34 7.12
N LEU A 423 -0.73 16.34 7.20
CA LEU A 423 -0.37 14.92 7.15
C LEU A 423 0.15 14.47 5.77
N THR A 424 -0.04 15.26 4.71
CA THR A 424 0.46 14.93 3.37
C THR A 424 1.95 15.25 3.21
N THR A 425 2.51 16.07 4.10
CA THR A 425 3.95 16.36 4.12
C THR A 425 4.68 15.17 4.74
N THR A 426 5.41 14.42 3.91
CA THR A 426 6.16 13.25 4.38
C THR A 426 7.47 13.64 5.07
N LEU A 427 8.04 12.69 5.81
CA LEU A 427 9.40 12.85 6.35
C LEU A 427 10.41 13.14 5.23
N PHE A 428 10.25 12.48 4.08
CA PHE A 428 11.11 12.68 2.91
C PHE A 428 11.01 14.12 2.39
N ASP A 429 9.78 14.63 2.18
CA ASP A 429 9.55 16.03 1.74
C ASP A 429 10.18 17.03 2.71
N ARG A 430 9.99 16.82 4.01
CA ARG A 430 10.50 17.72 5.05
C ARG A 430 12.03 17.75 5.07
N LEU A 431 12.68 16.58 5.06
CA LEU A 431 14.14 16.49 5.06
C LEU A 431 14.74 17.04 3.76
N LEU A 432 14.10 16.80 2.62
CA LEU A 432 14.51 17.39 1.35
C LEU A 432 14.41 18.92 1.37
N SER A 433 13.35 19.48 1.96
CA SER A 433 13.19 20.93 2.15
C SER A 433 14.25 21.52 3.09
N LEU A 434 14.68 20.76 4.11
CA LEU A 434 15.68 21.21 5.10
C LEU A 434 17.11 21.16 4.57
N TYR A 435 17.48 20.08 3.87
CA TYR A 435 18.88 19.77 3.54
C TYR A 435 19.17 19.69 2.04
N GLY A 436 18.15 19.64 1.19
CA GLY A 436 18.30 19.59 -0.26
C GLY A 436 19.15 18.41 -0.73
N ASN A 437 20.02 18.69 -1.71
CA ASN A 437 20.90 17.69 -2.31
C ASN A 437 22.05 17.23 -1.40
N GLN A 438 22.24 17.83 -0.22
CA GLN A 438 23.28 17.41 0.72
C GLN A 438 23.06 15.96 1.18
N ILE A 439 21.81 15.54 1.32
CA ILE A 439 21.43 14.20 1.80
C ILE A 439 20.76 13.34 0.71
N LYS A 440 20.59 13.85 -0.51
CA LYS A 440 19.81 13.19 -1.57
C LYS A 440 20.70 12.71 -2.72
N ARG A 441 20.46 11.50 -3.19
CA ARG A 441 20.88 11.03 -4.53
C ARG A 441 19.68 10.57 -5.33
N MET A 442 19.65 10.96 -6.60
CA MET A 442 18.56 10.63 -7.52
C MET A 442 19.06 9.61 -8.54
N LEU A 443 18.29 8.54 -8.72
CA LEU A 443 18.54 7.56 -9.77
C LEU A 443 18.09 8.13 -11.12
N LEU A 444 18.91 7.97 -12.16
CA LEU A 444 18.74 8.69 -13.42
C LEU A 444 18.27 7.81 -14.58
N VAL A 445 18.76 6.57 -14.65
CA VAL A 445 18.44 5.65 -15.76
C VAL A 445 17.21 4.83 -15.40
N GLN A 446 16.21 4.83 -16.28
CA GLN A 446 14.97 4.05 -16.15
C GLN A 446 14.91 2.89 -17.15
N TYR A 447 14.35 1.78 -16.70
CA TYR A 447 14.31 0.48 -17.40
C TYR A 447 12.88 -0.02 -17.64
N ARG A 448 11.90 0.89 -17.70
CA ARG A 448 10.48 0.56 -17.84
C ARG A 448 9.90 1.09 -19.15
N MET A 449 9.92 2.40 -19.32
CA MET A 449 9.12 3.14 -20.28
C MET A 449 9.85 3.32 -21.60
N HIS A 450 9.10 3.27 -22.70
CA HIS A 450 9.53 3.84 -23.97
C HIS A 450 9.90 5.32 -23.79
N GLN A 451 10.89 5.83 -24.54
CA GLN A 451 11.38 7.20 -24.40
C GLN A 451 10.26 8.24 -24.51
N LYS A 452 9.38 8.13 -25.52
CA LYS A 452 8.22 9.01 -25.69
C LYS A 452 7.24 9.00 -24.49
N ILE A 453 7.08 7.88 -23.80
CA ILE A 453 6.23 7.82 -22.60
C ILE A 453 6.93 8.53 -21.42
N MET A 454 8.25 8.34 -21.29
CA MET A 454 9.05 8.92 -20.22
C MET A 454 9.22 10.45 -20.33
N GLU A 455 9.39 10.97 -21.55
CA GLU A 455 9.92 12.31 -21.81
C GLU A 455 9.11 13.43 -21.15
N PHE A 456 7.78 13.41 -21.27
CA PHE A 456 6.91 14.41 -20.64
C PHE A 456 7.11 14.45 -19.12
N SER A 457 7.06 13.28 -18.46
CA SER A 457 7.26 13.16 -17.02
C SER A 457 8.66 13.64 -16.61
N SER A 458 9.70 13.24 -17.37
CA SER A 458 11.09 13.69 -17.15
C SER A 458 11.20 15.21 -17.16
N LYS A 459 10.67 15.86 -18.21
CA LYS A 459 10.74 17.30 -18.42
C LYS A 459 9.98 18.09 -17.34
N GLU A 460 8.75 17.71 -17.04
CA GLU A 460 7.86 18.50 -16.16
C GLU A 460 8.10 18.27 -14.67
N LEU A 461 8.58 17.08 -14.28
CA LEU A 461 8.66 16.69 -12.88
C LEU A 461 10.09 16.42 -12.42
N TYR A 462 10.96 15.95 -13.30
CA TYR A 462 12.30 15.47 -12.94
C TYR A 462 13.43 16.29 -13.55
N GLU A 463 13.19 17.58 -13.83
CA GLU A 463 14.18 18.53 -14.35
C GLU A 463 14.87 18.04 -15.64
N ASN A 464 14.17 17.23 -16.45
CA ASN A 464 14.67 16.58 -17.64
C ASN A 464 15.92 15.70 -17.42
N LYS A 465 16.05 15.09 -16.24
CA LYS A 465 17.22 14.27 -15.85
C LYS A 465 17.06 12.77 -16.10
N LEU A 466 15.85 12.29 -16.39
CA LEU A 466 15.64 10.86 -16.62
C LEU A 466 16.18 10.45 -17.98
N ILE A 467 16.82 9.29 -18.02
CA ILE A 467 17.40 8.70 -19.23
C ILE A 467 16.77 7.32 -19.42
N ALA A 468 16.20 7.07 -20.59
CA ALA A 468 15.74 5.73 -20.95
C ALA A 468 16.95 4.84 -21.25
N ASP A 469 17.05 3.69 -20.61
CA ASP A 469 18.06 2.70 -20.96
C ASP A 469 17.85 2.24 -22.41
N LYS A 470 18.94 1.86 -23.09
CA LYS A 470 18.88 1.37 -24.48
C LYS A 470 17.94 0.16 -24.64
N SER A 471 17.77 -0.65 -23.59
CA SER A 471 16.86 -1.80 -23.61
C SER A 471 15.38 -1.42 -23.70
N VAL A 472 15.01 -0.18 -23.36
CA VAL A 472 13.61 0.29 -23.34
C VAL A 472 13.40 1.57 -24.13
N ALA A 473 14.45 2.25 -24.60
CA ALA A 473 14.30 3.56 -25.23
C ALA A 473 13.35 3.55 -26.44
N THR A 474 13.39 2.46 -27.24
CA THR A 474 12.66 2.32 -28.50
C THR A 474 11.73 1.10 -28.53
N HIS A 475 11.48 0.46 -27.39
CA HIS A 475 10.72 -0.80 -27.33
C HIS A 475 9.22 -0.58 -27.52
N VAL A 476 8.60 -1.37 -28.38
CA VAL A 476 7.18 -1.28 -28.74
C VAL A 476 6.48 -2.61 -28.51
N LEU A 477 5.15 -2.68 -28.61
CA LEU A 477 4.42 -3.93 -28.38
C LEU A 477 4.75 -4.99 -29.44
N ALA A 478 5.02 -4.59 -30.69
CA ALA A 478 5.39 -5.49 -31.78
C ALA A 478 6.70 -6.27 -31.51
N ASP A 479 7.55 -5.81 -30.58
CA ASP A 479 8.77 -6.54 -30.18
C ASP A 479 8.47 -7.73 -29.23
N LEU A 480 7.25 -7.83 -28.69
CA LEU A 480 6.87 -8.94 -27.82
C LEU A 480 6.66 -10.23 -28.64
N PRO A 481 6.97 -11.40 -28.06
CA PRO A 481 6.69 -12.66 -28.73
C PRO A 481 5.18 -12.80 -28.98
N ASP A 482 4.84 -13.34 -30.15
CA ASP A 482 3.47 -13.64 -30.57
C ASP A 482 2.53 -12.42 -30.73
N VAL A 483 3.08 -11.20 -30.69
CA VAL A 483 2.36 -9.96 -31.02
C VAL A 483 2.57 -9.61 -32.50
N LYS A 484 1.47 -9.34 -33.20
CA LYS A 484 1.48 -8.94 -34.61
C LYS A 484 2.04 -7.53 -34.76
N ASP A 485 2.65 -7.30 -35.91
CA ASP A 485 3.11 -5.97 -36.32
C ASP A 485 1.94 -5.20 -36.97
N THR A 486 1.37 -4.25 -36.23
CA THR A 486 0.23 -3.40 -36.63
C THR A 486 0.44 -1.93 -36.22
N GLU A 487 -0.40 -1.06 -36.78
CA GLU A 487 -0.44 0.38 -36.45
C GLU A 487 -0.65 0.64 -34.95
N ASN A 488 -1.27 -0.28 -34.19
CA ASN A 488 -1.46 -0.15 -32.75
C ASN A 488 -0.23 -0.59 -31.95
N THR A 489 0.48 -1.59 -32.43
CA THR A 489 1.58 -2.24 -31.70
C THR A 489 2.93 -1.58 -31.94
N GLU A 490 3.08 -0.84 -33.03
CA GLU A 490 4.29 -0.05 -33.35
C GLU A 490 4.33 1.32 -32.64
N VAL A 491 3.18 1.83 -32.19
CA VAL A 491 3.09 3.15 -31.56
C VAL A 491 3.12 3.06 -30.03
N PRO A 492 4.00 3.83 -29.36
CA PRO A 492 4.10 3.80 -27.91
C PRO A 492 3.08 4.73 -27.21
N LEU A 493 2.51 5.69 -27.93
CA LEU A 493 1.55 6.66 -27.44
C LEU A 493 0.36 6.77 -28.39
N VAL A 494 -0.84 6.60 -27.85
CA VAL A 494 -2.11 6.81 -28.56
C VAL A 494 -2.98 7.77 -27.76
N LEU A 495 -3.59 8.73 -28.43
CA LEU A 495 -4.61 9.61 -27.86
C LEU A 495 -5.94 9.35 -28.56
N LEU A 496 -6.90 8.79 -27.83
CA LEU A 496 -8.29 8.64 -28.24
C LEU A 496 -9.09 9.84 -27.71
N ASP A 497 -9.29 10.83 -28.57
CA ASP A 497 -10.01 12.05 -28.23
C ASP A 497 -11.52 11.90 -28.49
N THR A 498 -12.32 12.23 -27.49
CA THR A 498 -13.79 12.18 -27.53
C THR A 498 -14.44 13.55 -27.73
N SER A 499 -13.63 14.60 -27.91
CA SER A 499 -14.11 15.97 -28.09
C SER A 499 -14.91 16.18 -29.39
N ASP A 500 -14.65 15.35 -30.41
CA ASP A 500 -15.33 15.31 -31.70
C ASP A 500 -16.85 15.12 -31.60
N THR A 501 -17.31 14.41 -30.58
CA THR A 501 -18.74 14.16 -30.35
C THR A 501 -19.55 15.43 -30.00
N GLY A 502 -18.89 16.51 -29.57
CA GLY A 502 -19.56 17.76 -29.16
C GLY A 502 -20.49 17.65 -27.95
N LEU A 503 -20.52 16.51 -27.26
CA LEU A 503 -21.42 16.23 -26.13
C LEU A 503 -20.65 16.02 -24.82
N SER A 504 -21.31 16.33 -23.71
CA SER A 504 -20.82 16.01 -22.36
C SER A 504 -21.23 14.57 -22.01
N HIS A 505 -20.26 13.65 -21.94
CA HIS A 505 -20.53 12.23 -21.66
C HIS A 505 -20.36 11.83 -20.18
N GLU A 506 -19.92 12.77 -19.33
CA GLU A 506 -19.75 12.47 -17.90
C GLU A 506 -21.09 12.37 -17.16
N VAL A 507 -21.22 11.37 -16.30
CA VAL A 507 -22.37 11.16 -15.42
C VAL A 507 -21.88 11.05 -13.97
N THR A 508 -22.64 11.62 -13.04
CA THR A 508 -22.38 11.52 -11.60
C THR A 508 -23.07 10.27 -11.05
N GLY A 509 -22.35 9.42 -10.31
CA GLY A 509 -22.91 8.21 -9.72
C GLY A 509 -24.06 8.48 -8.75
N GLU A 510 -24.98 7.52 -8.61
CA GLU A 510 -26.19 7.62 -7.77
C GLU A 510 -25.91 7.52 -6.25
N ASP A 511 -24.72 7.07 -5.86
CA ASP A 511 -24.34 6.93 -4.44
C ASP A 511 -24.06 8.30 -3.79
N GLN A 512 -24.92 8.69 -2.85
CA GLN A 512 -24.94 10.01 -2.21
C GLN A 512 -23.71 10.36 -1.34
N GLU A 513 -22.79 9.43 -1.09
CA GLU A 513 -21.69 9.62 -0.12
C GLU A 513 -20.38 10.12 -0.75
N GLU A 514 -20.15 9.95 -2.07
CA GLU A 514 -19.07 10.61 -2.83
C GLU A 514 -19.51 10.79 -4.29
N GLN A 515 -19.54 12.03 -4.82
CA GLN A 515 -19.92 12.35 -6.21
C GLN A 515 -18.89 11.85 -7.25
N SER A 516 -18.58 10.56 -7.27
CA SER A 516 -17.69 9.96 -8.25
C SER A 516 -18.29 10.05 -9.65
N LYS A 517 -17.41 10.24 -10.64
CA LYS A 517 -17.77 10.45 -12.04
C LYS A 517 -17.53 9.20 -12.87
N SER A 518 -18.26 9.06 -13.97
CA SER A 518 -18.10 7.98 -14.95
C SER A 518 -18.45 8.48 -16.35
N ASN A 519 -17.91 7.84 -17.39
CA ASN A 519 -18.11 8.18 -18.79
C ASN A 519 -18.26 6.87 -19.59
N GLU A 520 -19.44 6.61 -20.16
CA GLU A 520 -19.74 5.35 -20.86
C GLU A 520 -18.98 5.23 -22.17
N LEU A 521 -18.86 6.33 -22.93
CA LEU A 521 -18.13 6.36 -24.19
C LEU A 521 -16.66 5.95 -23.99
N GLU A 522 -16.02 6.46 -22.94
CA GLU A 522 -14.64 6.05 -22.61
C GLU A 522 -14.54 4.57 -22.21
N VAL A 523 -15.59 3.98 -21.62
CA VAL A 523 -15.62 2.54 -21.32
C VAL A 523 -15.70 1.73 -22.61
N GLU A 524 -16.54 2.14 -23.56
CA GLU A 524 -16.69 1.48 -24.86
C GLU A 524 -15.40 1.55 -25.68
N LEU A 525 -14.76 2.73 -25.73
CA LEU A 525 -13.46 2.91 -26.40
C LEU A 525 -12.36 2.09 -25.73
N ALA A 526 -12.31 2.05 -24.40
CA ALA A 526 -11.35 1.22 -23.67
C ALA A 526 -11.55 -0.27 -23.99
N LEU A 527 -12.80 -0.75 -23.99
CA LEU A 527 -13.14 -2.13 -24.32
C LEU A 527 -12.79 -2.48 -25.77
N SER A 528 -13.07 -1.57 -26.71
CA SER A 528 -12.71 -1.73 -28.13
C SER A 528 -11.20 -1.89 -28.28
N HIS A 529 -10.41 -0.96 -27.72
CA HIS A 529 -8.95 -0.99 -27.82
C HIS A 529 -8.35 -2.22 -27.12
N VAL A 530 -8.90 -2.64 -25.97
CA VAL A 530 -8.52 -3.89 -25.30
C VAL A 530 -8.72 -5.10 -26.22
N ARG A 531 -9.87 -5.20 -26.91
CA ARG A 531 -10.15 -6.31 -27.83
C ARG A 531 -9.15 -6.33 -28.98
N THR A 532 -8.89 -5.17 -29.58
CA THR A 532 -7.90 -5.03 -30.65
C THR A 532 -6.52 -5.53 -30.22
N LEU A 533 -6.02 -5.08 -29.07
CA LEU A 533 -4.71 -5.52 -28.57
C LEU A 533 -4.65 -7.03 -28.29
N LEU A 534 -5.73 -7.62 -27.81
CA LEU A 534 -5.83 -9.08 -27.61
C LEU A 534 -5.84 -9.84 -28.95
N GLU A 535 -6.57 -9.34 -29.95
CA GLU A 535 -6.60 -9.92 -31.31
C GLU A 535 -5.25 -9.79 -32.04
N GLU A 536 -4.47 -8.78 -31.66
CA GLU A 536 -3.11 -8.54 -32.12
C GLU A 536 -2.08 -9.41 -31.39
N GLY A 537 -2.45 -10.11 -30.31
CA GLY A 537 -1.63 -11.15 -29.70
C GLY A 537 -1.17 -10.87 -28.27
N LEU A 538 -1.54 -9.72 -27.66
CA LEU A 538 -1.24 -9.48 -26.25
C LEU A 538 -2.02 -10.45 -25.36
N THR A 539 -1.43 -10.82 -24.23
CA THR A 539 -2.14 -11.57 -23.18
C THR A 539 -2.85 -10.62 -22.20
N GLN A 540 -3.91 -11.11 -21.54
CA GLN A 540 -4.70 -10.28 -20.61
C GLN A 540 -3.86 -9.70 -19.47
N ASP A 541 -2.88 -10.45 -18.96
CA ASP A 541 -1.99 -10.02 -17.88
C ASP A 541 -0.97 -8.96 -18.32
N GLN A 542 -0.78 -8.75 -19.63
CA GLN A 542 0.06 -7.68 -20.18
C GLN A 542 -0.65 -6.32 -20.28
N ILE A 543 -1.98 -6.30 -20.09
CA ILE A 543 -2.83 -5.11 -20.23
C ILE A 543 -3.31 -4.64 -18.86
N GLY A 544 -3.35 -3.32 -18.66
CA GLY A 544 -4.01 -2.70 -17.51
C GLY A 544 -4.85 -1.49 -17.89
N VAL A 545 -5.99 -1.30 -17.22
CA VAL A 545 -6.86 -0.13 -17.40
C VAL A 545 -6.90 0.68 -16.12
N ILE A 546 -6.50 1.94 -16.22
CA ILE A 546 -6.38 2.88 -15.10
C ILE A 546 -7.38 4.01 -15.31
N THR A 547 -8.03 4.43 -14.23
CA THR A 547 -8.88 5.62 -14.24
C THR A 547 -8.86 6.32 -12.88
N PRO A 548 -9.04 7.65 -12.78
CA PRO A 548 -9.02 8.34 -11.50
C PRO A 548 -10.24 8.05 -10.60
N TYR A 549 -11.36 7.60 -11.17
CA TYR A 549 -12.66 7.57 -10.49
C TYR A 549 -13.17 6.17 -10.18
N ALA A 550 -13.61 5.94 -8.94
CA ALA A 550 -14.11 4.63 -8.50
C ALA A 550 -15.38 4.17 -9.24
N ALA A 551 -16.28 5.10 -9.59
CA ALA A 551 -17.46 4.79 -10.40
C ALA A 551 -17.08 4.32 -11.82
N GLN A 552 -16.05 4.92 -12.44
CA GLN A 552 -15.53 4.45 -13.72
C GLN A 552 -14.89 3.06 -13.60
N VAL A 553 -14.14 2.79 -12.52
CA VAL A 553 -13.61 1.43 -12.24
C VAL A 553 -14.74 0.40 -12.18
N ALA A 554 -15.87 0.74 -11.55
CA ALA A 554 -17.01 -0.17 -11.44
C ALA A 554 -17.60 -0.51 -12.81
N LYS A 555 -17.76 0.49 -13.69
CA LYS A 555 -18.25 0.29 -15.07
C LYS A 555 -17.26 -0.49 -15.94
N LEU A 556 -15.98 -0.11 -15.93
CA LEU A 556 -14.92 -0.84 -16.63
C LEU A 556 -14.86 -2.31 -16.18
N LYS A 557 -15.00 -2.58 -14.87
CA LYS A 557 -15.05 -3.95 -14.36
C LYS A 557 -16.30 -4.70 -14.82
N ARG A 558 -17.46 -4.06 -14.91
CA ARG A 558 -18.67 -4.68 -15.44
C ARG A 558 -18.44 -5.13 -16.88
N ASP A 559 -17.92 -4.26 -17.74
CA ASP A 559 -17.92 -4.51 -19.18
C ASP A 559 -16.69 -5.27 -19.69
N ILE A 560 -15.51 -5.02 -19.09
CA ILE A 560 -14.25 -5.66 -19.49
C ILE A 560 -14.05 -6.96 -18.71
N ARG A 561 -14.26 -6.97 -17.39
CA ARG A 561 -13.86 -8.11 -16.54
C ARG A 561 -14.74 -9.35 -16.71
N GLU A 562 -15.99 -9.18 -17.14
CA GLU A 562 -16.86 -10.32 -17.49
C GLU A 562 -16.31 -11.13 -18.68
N GLN A 563 -15.65 -10.45 -19.64
CA GLN A 563 -15.05 -11.08 -20.82
C GLN A 563 -13.56 -11.43 -20.60
N PHE A 564 -12.84 -10.59 -19.86
CA PHE A 564 -11.39 -10.65 -19.71
C PHE A 564 -11.00 -10.56 -18.22
N PRO A 565 -11.11 -11.67 -17.46
CA PRO A 565 -10.98 -11.66 -16.01
C PRO A 565 -9.58 -11.37 -15.48
N GLU A 566 -8.53 -11.57 -16.30
CA GLU A 566 -7.13 -11.39 -15.91
C GLU A 566 -6.62 -9.96 -16.19
N ILE A 567 -7.38 -9.15 -16.94
CA ILE A 567 -7.05 -7.74 -17.15
C ILE A 567 -7.18 -7.00 -15.82
N GLU A 568 -6.13 -6.28 -15.48
CA GLU A 568 -6.12 -5.50 -14.26
C GLU A 568 -6.84 -4.16 -14.45
N ILE A 569 -7.80 -3.84 -13.57
CA ILE A 569 -8.61 -2.61 -13.63
C ILE A 569 -8.69 -1.98 -12.25
N GLY A 570 -8.37 -0.69 -12.15
CA GLY A 570 -8.22 -0.04 -10.86
C GLY A 570 -8.04 1.47 -10.95
N THR A 571 -8.08 2.10 -9.78
CA THR A 571 -7.75 3.52 -9.67
C THR A 571 -6.24 3.75 -9.78
N VAL A 572 -5.83 4.99 -10.03
CA VAL A 572 -4.42 5.40 -10.00
C VAL A 572 -3.73 4.93 -8.71
N ASP A 573 -4.34 5.20 -7.56
CA ASP A 573 -3.85 4.79 -6.24
C ASP A 573 -3.77 3.26 -6.11
N GLY A 574 -4.73 2.51 -6.67
CA GLY A 574 -4.77 1.05 -6.64
C GLY A 574 -3.71 0.38 -7.54
N PHE A 575 -3.23 1.09 -8.56
CA PHE A 575 -2.21 0.62 -9.52
C PHE A 575 -0.77 0.93 -9.08
N GLN A 576 -0.59 1.51 -7.90
CA GLN A 576 0.72 1.90 -7.41
C GLN A 576 1.68 0.70 -7.26
N GLY A 577 2.92 0.89 -7.70
CA GLY A 577 3.95 -0.15 -7.69
C GLY A 577 3.78 -1.23 -8.76
N ARG A 578 2.70 -1.19 -9.55
CA ARG A 578 2.48 -2.08 -10.69
C ARG A 578 2.99 -1.45 -11.99
N GLU A 579 3.10 -2.26 -13.03
CA GLU A 579 3.47 -1.91 -14.40
C GLU A 579 2.91 -2.95 -15.36
N LYS A 580 2.64 -2.56 -16.61
CA LYS A 580 2.10 -3.42 -17.66
C LYS A 580 2.74 -3.09 -19.00
N GLU A 581 2.71 -4.02 -19.94
CA GLU A 581 3.22 -3.76 -21.30
C GLU A 581 2.38 -2.68 -21.99
N ALA A 582 1.05 -2.79 -21.88
CA ALA A 582 0.09 -1.79 -22.34
C ALA A 582 -0.77 -1.24 -21.18
N ILE A 583 -0.92 0.08 -21.13
CA ILE A 583 -1.84 0.76 -20.20
C ILE A 583 -2.84 1.60 -21.00
N LEU A 584 -4.12 1.45 -20.67
CA LEU A 584 -5.19 2.34 -21.10
C LEU A 584 -5.57 3.25 -19.93
N LEU A 585 -5.64 4.55 -20.18
CA LEU A 585 -5.93 5.57 -19.18
C LEU A 585 -7.20 6.36 -19.57
N SER A 586 -8.32 6.07 -18.90
CA SER A 586 -9.59 6.79 -19.05
C SER A 586 -9.67 7.96 -18.07
N LEU A 587 -9.71 9.19 -18.59
CA LEU A 587 -9.68 10.43 -17.80
C LEU A 587 -11.07 10.90 -17.32
N VAL A 588 -12.16 10.41 -17.92
CA VAL A 588 -13.57 10.55 -17.51
C VAL A 588 -14.17 11.95 -17.68
N ARG A 589 -13.40 13.01 -17.45
CA ARG A 589 -13.91 14.39 -17.40
C ARG A 589 -14.23 14.89 -18.80
N SER A 590 -15.51 15.19 -19.02
CA SER A 590 -16.07 15.73 -20.26
C SER A 590 -17.26 16.59 -19.88
N ASN A 591 -17.09 17.91 -19.86
CA ASN A 591 -18.11 18.87 -19.43
C ASN A 591 -17.88 20.27 -20.04
N GLU A 592 -18.95 21.07 -20.09
CA GLU A 592 -18.95 22.44 -20.65
C GLU A 592 -18.20 23.46 -19.78
N THR A 593 -18.04 23.18 -18.48
CA THR A 593 -17.40 24.12 -17.55
C THR A 593 -15.88 24.04 -17.54
N GLY A 594 -15.29 23.04 -18.19
CA GLY A 594 -13.85 22.77 -18.15
C GLY A 594 -13.36 22.27 -16.77
N GLU A 595 -14.25 21.75 -15.93
CA GLU A 595 -13.86 21.30 -14.59
C GLU A 595 -13.19 19.93 -14.66
N VAL A 596 -11.94 19.86 -14.22
CA VAL A 596 -11.13 18.63 -14.25
C VAL A 596 -11.07 17.89 -12.90
N GLY A 597 -11.47 18.56 -11.81
CA GLY A 597 -11.54 18.00 -10.47
C GLY A 597 -10.23 17.33 -10.04
N PHE A 598 -10.31 16.02 -9.76
CA PHE A 598 -9.21 15.20 -9.25
C PHE A 598 -7.99 15.13 -10.19
N LEU A 599 -8.18 15.34 -11.50
CA LEU A 599 -7.10 15.36 -12.48
C LEU A 599 -6.12 16.54 -12.28
N ALA A 600 -6.48 17.55 -11.48
CA ALA A 600 -5.58 18.67 -11.18
C ALA A 600 -4.34 18.26 -10.34
N GLU A 601 -4.35 17.07 -9.72
CA GLU A 601 -3.24 16.59 -8.90
C GLU A 601 -2.16 15.92 -9.76
N LYS A 602 -1.07 16.65 -10.01
CA LYS A 602 0.00 16.21 -10.92
C LYS A 602 0.72 14.92 -10.49
N ARG A 603 0.83 14.61 -9.20
CA ARG A 603 1.55 13.39 -8.74
C ARG A 603 0.77 12.12 -9.10
N ARG A 604 -0.57 12.15 -9.04
CA ARG A 604 -1.48 11.09 -9.49
C ARG A 604 -1.36 10.88 -10.99
N LEU A 605 -1.43 11.95 -11.77
CA LEU A 605 -1.23 11.85 -13.22
C LEU A 605 0.15 11.26 -13.54
N ASN A 606 1.20 11.71 -12.85
CA ASN A 606 2.53 11.13 -13.00
C ASN A 606 2.55 9.62 -12.74
N VAL A 607 1.90 9.17 -11.67
CA VAL A 607 1.77 7.73 -11.39
C VAL A 607 1.05 7.01 -12.53
N ALA A 608 -0.07 7.53 -13.02
CA ALA A 608 -0.86 6.92 -14.08
C ALA A 608 -0.07 6.77 -15.39
N MET A 609 0.57 7.86 -15.85
CA MET A 609 1.37 7.89 -17.09
C MET A 609 2.56 6.93 -17.04
N THR A 610 3.18 6.76 -15.87
CA THR A 610 4.42 5.98 -15.72
C THR A 610 4.20 4.50 -15.39
N ARG A 611 2.97 3.99 -15.56
CA ARG A 611 2.67 2.54 -15.43
C ARG A 611 2.93 1.75 -16.71
N ALA A 612 2.89 2.40 -17.87
CA ALA A 612 3.11 1.76 -19.16
C ALA A 612 4.59 1.43 -19.38
N LYS A 613 4.87 0.29 -20.02
CA LYS A 613 6.20 -0.03 -20.52
C LYS A 613 6.34 0.38 -21.99
N ARG A 614 5.54 -0.24 -22.86
CA ARG A 614 5.65 -0.14 -24.32
C ARG A 614 4.57 0.73 -24.94
N HIS A 615 3.36 0.70 -24.39
CA HIS A 615 2.20 1.37 -24.96
C HIS A 615 1.33 2.06 -23.90
N LEU A 616 1.07 3.35 -24.10
CA LEU A 616 0.14 4.14 -23.30
C LEU A 616 -0.94 4.73 -24.21
N CYS A 617 -2.18 4.28 -24.02
CA CYS A 617 -3.36 4.82 -24.68
C CYS A 617 -4.13 5.72 -23.70
N VAL A 618 -4.29 7.00 -24.03
CA VAL A 618 -5.04 7.97 -23.22
C VAL A 618 -6.39 8.21 -23.89
N ILE A 619 -7.47 8.10 -23.11
CA ILE A 619 -8.85 8.32 -23.58
C ILE A 619 -9.42 9.52 -22.81
N CYS A 620 -9.80 10.58 -23.52
CA CYS A 620 -10.27 11.81 -22.89
C CYS A 620 -11.01 12.75 -23.83
N ASP A 621 -11.67 13.76 -23.24
CA ASP A 621 -12.19 14.94 -23.93
C ASP A 621 -11.14 16.07 -23.89
N SER A 622 -10.38 16.25 -24.96
CA SER A 622 -9.29 17.23 -25.00
C SER A 622 -9.76 18.66 -24.76
N GLU A 623 -10.95 19.03 -25.24
CA GLU A 623 -11.50 20.38 -25.08
C GLU A 623 -11.85 20.71 -23.63
N THR A 624 -12.37 19.73 -22.87
CA THR A 624 -12.58 19.90 -21.42
C THR A 624 -11.24 20.07 -20.68
N LEU A 625 -10.22 19.28 -21.02
CA LEU A 625 -8.92 19.31 -20.33
C LEU A 625 -8.07 20.54 -20.69
N LEU A 626 -8.17 21.04 -21.92
CA LEU A 626 -7.55 22.28 -22.38
C LEU A 626 -8.30 23.53 -21.89
N GLY A 627 -9.55 23.36 -21.44
CA GLY A 627 -10.42 24.45 -20.99
C GLY A 627 -10.96 25.31 -22.13
N THR A 628 -11.12 24.75 -23.34
CA THR A 628 -11.63 25.45 -24.52
C THR A 628 -13.16 25.55 -24.54
N LYS A 629 -13.87 24.60 -23.91
CA LYS A 629 -15.35 24.59 -23.80
C LYS A 629 -15.95 25.67 -22.88
N GLY A 630 -15.14 26.31 -22.02
CA GLY A 630 -15.60 27.30 -21.05
C GLY A 630 -14.90 28.66 -21.20
N GLY A 631 -15.66 29.75 -21.33
CA GLY A 631 -15.16 31.14 -21.42
C GLY A 631 -14.44 31.69 -20.17
N SER A 632 -13.97 30.82 -19.26
CA SER A 632 -13.27 31.20 -18.05
C SER A 632 -11.93 30.49 -17.94
N SER A 633 -10.87 31.28 -17.80
CA SER A 633 -9.46 30.89 -17.64
C SER A 633 -9.16 30.16 -16.31
N GLN A 634 -10.12 29.48 -15.70
CA GLN A 634 -10.01 28.92 -14.35
C GLN A 634 -9.25 27.59 -14.30
N VAL A 635 -9.27 26.78 -15.38
CA VAL A 635 -8.55 25.49 -15.45
C VAL A 635 -7.04 25.68 -15.22
N SER A 636 -6.47 26.76 -15.76
CA SER A 636 -5.04 27.07 -15.64
C SER A 636 -4.53 27.40 -14.23
N ARG A 637 -5.42 27.68 -13.26
CA ARG A 637 -5.00 28.22 -11.95
C ARG A 637 -4.65 27.16 -10.91
N PHE A 638 -5.16 25.92 -11.03
CA PHE A 638 -5.06 24.94 -9.94
C PHE A 638 -3.87 23.97 -10.07
N ASP A 639 -3.36 23.70 -11.28
CA ASP A 639 -2.29 22.74 -11.53
C ASP A 639 -0.98 23.36 -12.08
N GLY A 640 -0.95 24.69 -12.27
CA GLY A 640 0.18 25.39 -12.90
C GLY A 640 0.30 25.12 -14.41
N GLY A 641 -0.79 24.73 -15.07
CA GLY A 641 -0.84 24.41 -16.50
C GLY A 641 -0.23 23.05 -16.87
N PHE A 642 -0.02 22.16 -15.89
CA PHE A 642 0.58 20.84 -16.11
C PHE A 642 -0.26 19.99 -17.07
N LEU A 643 -1.57 19.90 -16.84
CA LEU A 643 -2.50 19.13 -17.66
C LEU A 643 -2.57 19.69 -19.09
N LYS A 644 -2.60 21.01 -19.23
CA LYS A 644 -2.56 21.66 -20.55
C LYS A 644 -1.31 21.29 -21.34
N ARG A 645 -0.13 21.39 -20.72
CA ARG A 645 1.14 21.00 -21.36
C ARG A 645 1.19 19.51 -21.69
N TRP A 646 0.55 18.66 -20.87
CA TRP A 646 0.46 17.24 -21.16
C TRP A 646 -0.41 16.96 -22.39
N MET A 647 -1.57 17.63 -22.50
CA MET A 647 -2.43 17.51 -23.67
C MET A 647 -1.74 18.02 -24.93
N GLU A 648 -1.05 19.16 -24.86
CA GLU A 648 -0.23 19.68 -25.97
C GLU A 648 0.83 18.66 -26.40
N TYR A 649 1.54 18.06 -25.44
CA TYR A 649 2.52 16.99 -25.71
C TYR A 649 1.87 15.76 -26.37
N LEU A 650 0.72 15.29 -25.88
CA LEU A 650 0.03 14.16 -26.48
C LEU A 650 -0.43 14.48 -27.92
N SER A 651 -0.98 15.66 -28.17
CA SER A 651 -1.40 16.07 -29.52
C SER A 651 -0.24 16.14 -30.52
N GLU A 652 0.98 16.42 -30.07
CA GLU A 652 2.17 16.47 -30.92
C GLU A 652 2.85 15.10 -31.09
N GLU A 653 2.93 14.30 -30.03
CA GLU A 653 3.80 13.11 -29.97
C GLU A 653 3.09 11.76 -30.08
N SER A 654 1.76 11.73 -29.92
CA SER A 654 0.95 10.51 -29.99
C SER A 654 0.29 10.31 -31.34
N ASP A 655 -0.14 9.08 -31.61
CA ASP A 655 -1.09 8.78 -32.68
C ASP A 655 -2.50 9.25 -32.25
N LEU A 656 -2.92 10.41 -32.78
CA LEU A 656 -4.19 11.04 -32.46
C LEU A 656 -5.33 10.42 -33.27
N ARG A 657 -6.34 9.93 -32.57
CA ARG A 657 -7.53 9.31 -33.15
C ARG A 657 -8.79 9.89 -32.52
N PHE A 658 -9.84 10.02 -33.33
CA PHE A 658 -11.13 10.56 -32.92
C PHE A 658 -12.16 9.44 -32.74
N SER A 659 -13.05 9.62 -31.76
CA SER A 659 -14.01 8.57 -31.37
C SER A 659 -14.97 8.16 -32.49
N GLU A 660 -15.37 9.09 -33.36
CA GLU A 660 -16.25 8.83 -34.52
C GLU A 660 -15.68 7.80 -35.51
N TRP A 661 -14.36 7.62 -35.51
CA TRP A 661 -13.65 6.73 -36.44
C TRP A 661 -13.56 5.29 -35.92
N ILE A 662 -13.93 5.07 -34.66
CA ILE A 662 -13.78 3.79 -33.94
C ILE A 662 -15.15 3.15 -33.64
N VAL A 663 -16.19 3.98 -33.48
CA VAL A 663 -17.55 3.52 -33.12
C VAL A 663 -18.45 3.27 -34.35
N ASN A 664 -18.00 3.69 -35.54
CA ASN A 664 -18.59 3.32 -36.84
C ASN A 664 -17.84 2.13 -37.46
#